data_AF-A0A9D2HDU4-F1
#
_entry.id   AF-A0A9D2HDU4-F1
#
_cell.length_a   1.000
_cell.length_b   1.000
_cell.length_c   1.000
_cell.angle_alpha   90.00
_cell.angle_beta   90.00
_cell.angle_gamma   90.00
#
_symmetry.space_group_name_H-M   'P 1'
#
loop_
_entity.id
_entity.type
_entity.pdbx_description
1 polymer ?
#
loop_
_entity_poly.entity_id
_entity_poly.type
_entity_poly.pdbx_seq_one_letter_code
_entity_poly.pdbx_strand_id
1 'polypeptide(L)'
;MILAHSADKLGMRVLLVHDQCETESVAGRLIRKLKTQLEQDDMEVLSAGSSFDAAMLVVADPLIQAVLLDWDLEDAGSHGPAAVVLDAVRRRNAEVPVFLFTDRENAAQIPLDVLRRTNDFIWLFEDTAAFIAGRVRAAVHSYRENLLPPMFDALARFARVHEYSWHTPGHTGGTAFLKSPVGRAFFDYFGENLFRSDLSISVGELGSLLDHSGPIGESEKYTARVFGAHRTYHVTNGSSTSNRVIMTASVTRGQVALCDRNAHKSVEHAITMSGAVPTYMMPTRNQYGIIGPILPENLTPQAIRASIRANPLVKDGMDAAPVHAIVTNSTYDGLCYNVRRVEELLGQSVDRLHFDEAWYGYARFNPLYEDRYAMHGDPSEHTDDKPSVFATQSTHKLLAALSQASMIHVRDGRNPIEHNRFNEAFMMHASTSPQYAIIASNDVSAAMMDGPGGETLTGESIREAVAFRRLIARLNADYAEQGEWFVNVWQPDVVADESGRKVPFWQADPARLAVDPACWTLKPGESWHGFGKVEEGYCMLDPIKVSVTTPGVGADGLREWGIPASVLTSYLDRFGIVVEKTTDFTILFLFSLGITKGKWGTLVDTLLRFKKDYDANTPLAESLPALASAYPRRYRGMGLKDLCTDMFHTMKNLQTTRLLSAAFSILSRPDMSPAEAYENLVRGRIERLGLDVMAGRTVATGVVPYPPGIPLLMPGENAGPADGPLLGYLKALEAFDAKFPGFTHDTHGVENEDGRYVVACLTR
;
A
#
# COMPACT_ATOMS: atom_id res chain seq x y z
N MET A 1 -3.63 38.85 15.63
CA MET A 1 -2.27 38.64 16.15
C MET A 1 -1.93 37.17 15.90
N ILE A 2 -1.60 36.86 14.65
CA ILE A 2 -1.46 35.51 14.11
C ILE A 2 -0.29 35.58 13.13
N LEU A 3 0.67 34.67 13.30
CA LEU A 3 1.67 34.15 12.35
C LEU A 3 3.00 33.91 13.11
N ALA A 4 3.13 32.72 13.68
CA ALA A 4 4.39 32.19 14.19
C ALA A 4 4.93 31.10 13.23
N HIS A 5 6.11 31.40 12.71
CA HIS A 5 7.18 30.67 12.02
C HIS A 5 7.08 29.13 11.96
N SER A 6 7.11 28.55 10.75
CA SER A 6 6.90 27.12 10.50
C SER A 6 8.07 26.20 10.88
N ALA A 7 9.27 26.74 11.10
CA ALA A 7 10.43 26.00 11.62
C ALA A 7 10.40 25.80 13.15
N ASP A 8 9.81 26.78 13.86
CA ASP A 8 9.61 26.76 15.31
C ASP A 8 8.32 26.03 15.71
N LYS A 9 7.46 25.67 14.76
CA LYS A 9 6.19 24.96 15.04
C LYS A 9 6.36 23.57 15.66
N LEU A 10 7.53 22.94 15.54
CA LEU A 10 7.78 21.64 16.17
C LEU A 10 7.98 21.75 17.69
N GLY A 11 8.24 22.95 18.24
CA GLY A 11 8.70 23.12 19.61
C GLY A 11 10.00 22.33 19.87
N MET A 12 10.66 22.53 20.99
CA MET A 12 11.61 21.56 21.51
C MET A 12 10.90 20.79 22.60
N ARG A 13 10.89 19.46 22.55
CA ARG A 13 10.21 18.63 23.54
C ARG A 13 11.14 17.59 24.13
N VAL A 14 11.19 17.52 25.45
CA VAL A 14 12.06 16.63 26.22
C VAL A 14 11.20 15.77 27.14
N LEU A 15 11.48 14.47 27.18
CA LEU A 15 10.88 13.56 28.15
C LEU A 15 11.82 13.36 29.34
N LEU A 16 11.37 13.76 30.52
CA LEU A 16 12.06 13.59 31.79
C LEU A 16 11.46 12.40 32.55
N VAL A 17 12.21 11.31 32.67
CA VAL A 17 11.78 10.06 33.30
C VAL A 17 12.54 9.86 34.60
N HIS A 18 11.86 10.05 35.73
CA HIS A 18 12.42 9.85 37.06
C HIS A 18 11.31 9.66 38.09
N ASP A 19 11.40 8.64 38.93
CA ASP A 19 10.44 8.31 40.00
C ASP A 19 10.31 9.42 41.08
N GLN A 20 11.32 10.28 41.24
CA GLN A 20 11.36 11.35 42.23
C GLN A 20 10.77 12.69 41.73
N CYS A 21 10.25 12.79 40.49
CA CYS A 21 9.79 14.05 39.89
C CYS A 21 8.85 14.88 40.79
N GLU A 22 7.95 14.22 41.52
CA GLU A 22 6.93 14.85 42.36
C GLU A 22 7.23 14.80 43.87
N THR A 23 8.41 14.32 44.25
CA THR A 23 8.77 14.10 45.67
C THR A 23 9.46 15.31 46.28
N GLU A 24 9.33 15.52 47.60
CA GLU A 24 10.03 16.61 48.34
C GLU A 24 11.48 16.28 48.74
N SER A 25 12.04 15.20 48.18
CA SER A 25 13.41 14.75 48.38
C SER A 25 14.43 15.74 47.78
N VAL A 26 15.71 15.60 48.13
CA VAL A 26 16.78 16.41 47.53
C VAL A 26 16.81 16.20 46.01
N ALA A 27 16.73 14.95 45.55
CA ALA A 27 16.64 14.60 44.14
C ALA A 27 15.43 15.28 43.47
N GLY A 28 14.24 15.15 44.07
CA GLY A 28 13.01 15.77 43.55
C GLY A 28 13.11 17.30 43.38
N ARG A 29 13.73 17.99 44.34
CA ARG A 29 13.98 19.45 44.23
C ARG A 29 14.93 19.79 43.09
N LEU A 30 15.99 19.01 42.89
CA LEU A 30 16.97 19.23 41.83
C LEU A 30 16.38 18.94 40.45
N ILE A 31 15.57 17.89 40.33
CA ILE A 31 14.84 17.53 39.10
C ILE A 31 13.84 18.63 38.73
N ARG A 32 13.05 19.13 39.70
CA ARG A 32 12.13 20.26 39.44
C ARG A 32 12.88 21.52 39.01
N LYS A 33 14.03 21.80 39.63
CA LYS A 33 14.90 22.92 39.22
C LYS A 33 15.41 22.73 37.78
N LEU A 34 15.81 21.51 37.40
CA LEU A 34 16.22 21.18 36.03
C LEU A 34 15.05 21.35 35.06
N LYS A 35 13.87 20.82 35.38
CA LYS A 35 12.65 20.99 34.57
C LYS A 35 12.35 22.47 34.31
N THR A 36 12.32 23.29 35.36
CA THR A 36 12.10 24.74 35.22
C THR A 36 13.17 25.41 34.37
N GLN A 37 14.42 24.98 34.47
CA GLN A 37 15.49 25.52 33.63
C GLN A 37 15.34 25.12 32.15
N LEU A 38 14.95 23.88 31.86
CA LEU A 38 14.65 23.42 30.50
C LEU A 38 13.49 24.22 29.89
N GLU A 39 12.44 24.48 30.68
CA GLU A 39 11.28 25.30 30.28
C GLU A 39 11.66 26.76 30.03
N GLN A 40 12.58 27.32 30.82
CA GLN A 40 13.14 28.66 30.58
C GLN A 40 13.99 28.75 29.31
N ASP A 41 14.50 27.62 28.82
CA ASP A 41 15.28 27.49 27.59
C ASP A 41 14.39 27.12 26.38
N ASP A 42 13.08 27.43 26.45
CA ASP A 42 12.06 27.21 25.41
C ASP A 42 11.84 25.72 25.03
N MET A 43 12.11 24.80 25.97
CA MET A 43 11.81 23.38 25.81
C MET A 43 10.57 22.97 26.62
N GLU A 44 9.60 22.34 25.98
CA GLU A 44 8.48 21.70 26.66
C GLU A 44 8.95 20.39 27.32
N VAL A 45 8.67 20.23 28.61
CA VAL A 45 9.12 19.07 29.39
C VAL A 45 7.94 18.20 29.79
N LEU A 46 7.86 17.02 29.19
CA LEU A 46 6.99 15.93 29.66
C LEU A 46 7.68 15.21 30.83
N SER A 47 6.91 14.77 31.82
CA SER A 47 7.46 14.07 32.98
C SER A 47 6.76 12.73 33.17
N ALA A 48 7.51 11.67 33.45
CA ALA A 48 7.00 10.34 33.75
C ALA A 48 7.67 9.78 35.00
N GLY A 49 6.87 9.30 35.95
CA GLY A 49 7.34 8.71 37.21
C GLY A 49 7.52 7.19 37.19
N SER A 50 7.13 6.52 36.11
CA SER A 50 7.23 5.06 35.96
C SER A 50 7.70 4.69 34.56
N SER A 51 8.30 3.51 34.43
CA SER A 51 8.73 2.96 33.14
C SER A 51 7.56 2.77 32.16
N PHE A 52 6.39 2.35 32.66
CA PHE A 52 5.19 2.16 31.84
C PHE A 52 4.70 3.48 31.22
N ASP A 53 4.55 4.53 32.03
CA ASP A 53 4.09 5.84 31.57
C ASP A 53 5.09 6.45 30.57
N ALA A 54 6.38 6.37 30.87
CA ALA A 54 7.45 6.82 29.97
C ALA A 54 7.41 6.10 28.61
N ALA A 55 7.30 4.77 28.62
CA ALA A 55 7.21 3.99 27.39
C ALA A 55 5.95 4.36 26.59
N MET A 56 4.82 4.64 27.24
CA MET A 56 3.59 5.06 26.57
C MET A 56 3.71 6.48 25.98
N LEU A 57 4.36 7.42 26.67
CA LEU A 57 4.63 8.76 26.13
C LEU A 57 5.51 8.69 24.87
N VAL A 58 6.56 7.86 24.87
CA VAL A 58 7.40 7.62 23.68
C VAL A 58 6.57 7.02 22.51
N VAL A 59 5.60 6.18 22.84
CA VAL A 59 4.70 5.59 21.83
C VAL A 59 3.65 6.59 21.33
N ALA A 60 3.18 7.48 22.18
CA ALA A 60 2.11 8.43 21.86
C ALA A 60 2.62 9.70 21.17
N ASP A 61 3.85 10.14 21.48
CA ASP A 61 4.36 11.44 21.08
C ASP A 61 5.68 11.34 20.27
N PRO A 62 5.60 11.43 18.92
CA PRO A 62 6.77 11.40 18.07
C PRO A 62 7.61 12.69 18.12
N LEU A 63 7.16 13.74 18.83
CA LEU A 63 7.88 15.02 18.93
C LEU A 63 8.97 15.04 20.01
N ILE A 64 9.07 13.99 20.82
CA ILE A 64 10.13 13.86 21.82
C ILE A 64 11.49 13.87 21.12
N GLN A 65 12.29 14.90 21.40
CA GLN A 65 13.59 15.17 20.78
C GLN A 65 14.77 14.87 21.71
N ALA A 66 14.52 14.60 22.99
CA ALA A 66 15.51 14.08 23.93
C ALA A 66 14.80 13.35 25.09
N VAL A 67 15.49 12.37 25.68
CA VAL A 67 15.01 11.64 26.87
C VAL A 67 16.06 11.75 27.98
N LEU A 68 15.65 12.21 29.16
CA LEU A 68 16.45 12.19 30.38
C LEU A 68 15.91 11.06 31.25
N LEU A 69 16.67 9.98 31.38
CA LEU A 69 16.21 8.72 31.96
C LEU A 69 17.00 8.40 33.23
N ASP A 70 16.29 8.22 34.34
CA ASP A 70 16.89 7.67 35.54
C ASP A 70 17.28 6.21 35.32
N TRP A 71 18.57 5.89 35.47
CA TRP A 71 19.06 4.53 35.30
C TRP A 71 18.61 3.62 36.46
N ASP A 72 18.32 4.20 37.61
CA ASP A 72 17.85 3.50 38.81
C ASP A 72 16.32 3.54 38.94
N LEU A 73 15.61 3.86 37.84
CA LEU A 73 14.16 4.00 37.78
C LEU A 73 13.46 2.77 38.38
N GLU A 74 12.68 3.00 39.44
CA GLU A 74 11.85 2.01 40.17
C GLU A 74 12.63 0.85 40.85
N ASP A 75 13.72 0.38 40.26
CA ASP A 75 14.56 -0.73 40.75
C ASP A 75 16.04 -0.53 40.36
N ALA A 76 16.79 0.10 41.28
CA ALA A 76 18.23 0.34 41.18
C ALA A 76 19.08 -0.95 41.15
N GLY A 77 18.52 -2.10 41.54
CA GLY A 77 19.28 -3.36 41.58
C GLY A 77 19.32 -4.07 40.23
N SER A 78 18.25 -3.97 39.45
CA SER A 78 18.14 -4.65 38.14
C SER A 78 18.25 -3.71 36.95
N HIS A 79 17.90 -2.42 37.12
CA HIS A 79 17.75 -1.43 36.05
C HIS A 79 16.77 -1.85 34.93
N GLY A 80 15.99 -2.91 35.15
CA GLY A 80 15.04 -3.44 34.17
C GLY A 80 14.01 -2.40 33.70
N PRO A 81 13.39 -1.61 34.59
CA PRO A 81 12.43 -0.59 34.20
C PRO A 81 13.04 0.51 33.30
N ALA A 82 14.26 0.96 33.59
CA ALA A 82 14.98 1.92 32.74
C ALA A 82 15.30 1.33 31.36
N ALA A 83 15.73 0.07 31.31
CA ALA A 83 15.99 -0.64 30.05
C ALA A 83 14.74 -0.74 29.16
N VAL A 84 13.55 -0.96 29.75
CA VAL A 84 12.27 -0.97 29.01
C VAL A 84 11.98 0.37 28.32
N VAL A 85 12.26 1.49 28.98
CA VAL A 85 12.09 2.83 28.38
C VAL A 85 13.10 3.03 27.26
N LEU A 86 14.37 2.67 27.47
CA LEU A 86 15.42 2.77 26.46
C LEU A 86 15.11 1.90 25.23
N ASP A 87 14.53 0.72 25.42
CA ASP A 87 14.02 -0.15 24.36
C ASP A 87 12.87 0.51 23.59
N ALA A 88 11.91 1.10 24.28
CA ALA A 88 10.79 1.81 23.65
C ALA A 88 11.27 2.97 22.75
N VAL A 89 12.27 3.75 23.22
CA VAL A 89 12.88 4.84 22.44
C VAL A 89 13.59 4.29 21.21
N ARG A 90 14.50 3.34 21.39
CA ARG A 90 15.37 2.84 20.31
C ARG A 90 14.63 2.03 19.25
N ARG A 91 13.50 1.39 19.60
CA ARG A 91 12.61 0.74 18.63
C ARG A 91 11.97 1.72 17.66
N ARG A 92 11.78 2.98 18.05
CA ARG A 92 11.17 4.02 17.20
C ARG A 92 12.20 4.91 16.54
N ASN A 93 13.28 5.21 17.25
CA ASN A 93 14.29 6.13 16.78
C ASN A 93 15.68 5.76 17.32
N ALA A 94 16.60 5.49 16.39
CA ALA A 94 17.98 5.13 16.71
C ALA A 94 18.77 6.32 17.30
N GLU A 95 18.42 7.55 16.93
CA GLU A 95 19.26 8.74 17.09
C GLU A 95 18.77 9.74 18.15
N VAL A 96 17.53 9.63 18.65
CA VAL A 96 17.02 10.52 19.71
C VAL A 96 17.99 10.50 20.89
N PRO A 97 18.51 11.66 21.34
CA PRO A 97 19.50 11.71 22.40
C PRO A 97 18.91 11.23 23.73
N VAL A 98 19.61 10.29 24.38
CA VAL A 98 19.25 9.77 25.70
C VAL A 98 20.35 10.12 26.71
N PHE A 99 19.97 10.84 27.76
CA PHE A 99 20.83 11.18 28.89
C PHE A 99 20.46 10.30 30.09
N LEU A 100 21.43 9.69 30.75
CA LEU A 100 21.20 8.88 31.94
C LEU A 100 21.48 9.66 33.22
N PHE A 101 20.52 9.72 34.15
CA PHE A 101 20.83 10.06 35.54
C PHE A 101 21.50 8.87 36.20
N THR A 102 22.67 9.10 36.79
CA THR A 102 23.45 8.08 37.50
C THR A 102 24.46 8.76 38.43
N ASP A 103 25.22 7.99 39.21
CA ASP A 103 26.35 8.45 40.01
C ASP A 103 27.67 7.80 39.56
N ARG A 104 28.81 8.36 39.99
CA ARG A 104 30.13 7.93 39.49
C ARG A 104 30.42 6.45 39.73
N GLU A 105 29.86 5.87 40.79
CA GLU A 105 30.08 4.47 41.15
C GLU A 105 29.23 3.52 40.28
N ASN A 106 27.98 3.90 40.01
CA ASN A 106 27.05 3.16 39.16
C ASN A 106 27.38 3.28 37.68
N ALA A 107 27.88 4.43 37.22
CA ALA A 107 28.22 4.63 35.81
C ALA A 107 29.30 3.69 35.29
N ALA A 108 30.25 3.29 36.14
CA ALA A 108 31.28 2.30 35.80
C ALA A 108 30.72 0.88 35.61
N GLN A 109 29.50 0.62 36.10
CA GLN A 109 28.82 -0.68 36.06
C GLN A 109 27.79 -0.77 34.93
N ILE A 110 27.53 0.34 34.21
CA ILE A 110 26.55 0.36 33.12
C ILE A 110 27.04 -0.56 31.99
N PRO A 111 26.21 -1.52 31.54
CA PRO A 111 26.56 -2.43 30.46
C PRO A 111 26.94 -1.72 29.16
N LEU A 112 27.90 -2.27 28.41
CA LEU A 112 28.38 -1.69 27.15
C LEU A 112 27.27 -1.50 26.11
N ASP A 113 26.28 -2.38 26.06
CA ASP A 113 25.14 -2.27 25.16
C ASP A 113 24.27 -1.05 25.48
N VAL A 114 24.10 -0.72 26.77
CA VAL A 114 23.39 0.49 27.22
C VAL A 114 24.18 1.72 26.83
N LEU A 115 25.50 1.74 27.08
CA LEU A 115 26.39 2.85 26.69
C LEU A 115 26.37 3.15 25.20
N ARG A 116 26.24 2.13 24.35
CA ARG A 116 26.12 2.30 22.89
C ARG A 116 24.79 2.87 22.45
N ARG A 117 23.78 2.84 23.33
CA ARG A 117 22.41 3.27 23.07
C ARG A 117 22.09 4.59 23.77
N THR A 118 22.99 5.13 24.57
CA THR A 118 22.83 6.42 25.25
C THR A 118 23.91 7.39 24.79
N ASN A 119 23.66 8.67 25.00
CA ASN A 119 24.50 9.74 24.45
C ASN A 119 25.34 10.40 25.53
N ASP A 120 24.82 10.49 26.76
CA ASP A 120 25.50 11.23 27.82
C ASP A 120 24.98 10.88 29.23
N PHE A 121 25.67 11.40 30.24
CA PHE A 121 25.34 11.25 31.66
C PHE A 121 24.99 12.57 32.33
N ILE A 122 24.13 12.50 33.34
CA ILE A 122 23.75 13.60 34.22
C ILE A 122 24.05 13.20 35.66
N TRP A 123 24.99 13.93 36.28
CA TRP A 123 25.32 13.79 37.69
C TRP A 123 24.45 14.73 38.53
N LEU A 124 23.24 14.28 38.89
CA LEU A 124 22.21 15.16 39.46
C LEU A 124 22.68 15.98 40.67
N PHE A 125 23.54 15.42 41.52
CA PHE A 125 24.01 16.07 42.76
C PHE A 125 25.31 16.87 42.60
N GLU A 126 26.02 16.73 41.48
CA GLU A 126 27.30 17.41 41.23
C GLU A 126 27.16 18.58 40.25
N ASP A 127 26.22 18.48 39.30
CA ASP A 127 26.05 19.45 38.22
C ASP A 127 24.98 20.52 38.52
N THR A 128 25.14 21.69 37.89
CA THR A 128 24.11 22.73 37.94
C THR A 128 23.02 22.48 36.89
N ALA A 129 21.75 22.76 37.25
CA ALA A 129 20.62 22.67 36.34
C ALA A 129 20.82 23.45 35.01
N ALA A 130 21.45 24.64 35.08
CA ALA A 130 21.75 25.46 33.90
C ALA A 130 22.74 24.78 32.94
N PHE A 131 23.77 24.12 33.48
CA PHE A 131 24.75 23.41 32.67
C PHE A 131 24.12 22.18 31.97
N ILE A 132 23.34 21.39 32.72
CA ILE A 132 22.63 20.22 32.19
C ILE A 132 21.65 20.66 31.09
N ALA A 133 20.81 21.66 31.36
CA ALA A 133 19.84 22.17 30.39
C ALA A 133 20.52 22.67 29.10
N GLY A 134 21.65 23.38 29.21
CA GLY A 134 22.43 23.82 28.05
C GLY A 134 22.96 22.66 27.20
N ARG A 135 23.40 21.56 27.82
CA ARG A 135 23.83 20.34 27.12
C ARG A 135 22.66 19.64 26.42
N VAL A 136 21.53 19.50 27.09
CA VAL A 136 20.30 18.92 26.50
C VAL A 136 19.85 19.73 25.29
N ARG A 137 19.82 21.06 25.40
CA ARG A 137 19.48 21.95 24.29
C ARG A 137 20.43 21.78 23.10
N ALA A 138 21.74 21.70 23.35
CA ALA A 138 22.73 21.47 22.29
C ALA A 138 22.50 20.13 21.57
N ALA A 139 22.20 19.06 22.31
CA ALA A 139 21.87 17.76 21.73
C ALA A 139 20.57 17.79 20.92
N VAL A 140 19.52 18.46 21.41
CA VAL A 140 18.27 18.66 20.66
C VAL A 140 18.51 19.42 19.36
N HIS A 141 19.32 20.48 19.36
CA HIS A 141 19.68 21.18 18.12
C HIS A 141 20.43 20.27 17.14
N SER A 142 21.46 19.55 17.61
CA SER A 142 22.22 18.61 16.78
C SER A 142 21.34 17.51 16.18
N TYR A 143 20.35 17.03 16.93
CA TYR A 143 19.38 16.05 16.43
C TYR A 143 18.51 16.65 15.32
N ARG A 144 18.00 17.87 15.51
CA ARG A 144 17.15 18.56 14.52
C ARG A 144 17.88 18.86 13.21
N GLU A 145 19.18 19.16 13.26
CA GLU A 145 19.99 19.42 12.06
C GLU A 145 20.12 18.21 11.14
N ASN A 146 19.99 17.00 11.69
CA ASN A 146 20.13 15.74 10.95
C ASN A 146 18.81 14.97 10.79
N LEU A 147 17.68 15.54 11.22
CA LEU A 147 16.38 14.86 11.25
C LEU A 147 15.73 14.75 9.85
N LEU A 148 15.85 15.81 9.06
CA LEU A 148 15.12 15.93 7.80
C LEU A 148 15.91 15.30 6.65
N PRO A 149 15.24 14.58 5.73
CA PRO A 149 15.91 14.00 4.56
C PRO A 149 16.25 15.09 3.52
N PRO A 150 17.17 14.80 2.57
CA PRO A 150 17.87 15.83 1.79
C PRO A 150 16.95 16.81 1.04
N MET A 151 15.94 16.32 0.34
CA MET A 151 15.05 17.16 -0.46
C MET A 151 14.09 17.96 0.43
N PHE A 152 13.52 17.34 1.46
CA PHE A 152 12.61 18.06 2.35
C PHE A 152 13.34 19.11 3.21
N ASP A 153 14.55 18.81 3.69
CA ASP A 153 15.40 19.77 4.40
C ASP A 153 15.70 21.00 3.53
N ALA A 154 16.15 20.79 2.29
CA ALA A 154 16.45 21.88 1.36
C ALA A 154 15.21 22.75 1.08
N LEU A 155 14.05 22.12 0.85
CA LEU A 155 12.78 22.82 0.64
C LEU A 155 12.33 23.62 1.88
N ALA A 156 12.48 23.03 3.06
CA ALA A 156 12.14 23.67 4.33
C ALA A 156 13.07 24.83 4.68
N ARG A 157 14.35 24.77 4.27
CA ARG A 157 15.31 25.88 4.39
C ARG A 157 14.97 27.00 3.42
N PHE A 158 14.75 26.69 2.14
CA PHE A 158 14.38 27.68 1.13
C PHE A 158 13.13 28.47 1.53
N ALA A 159 12.10 27.78 2.03
CA ALA A 159 10.87 28.43 2.48
C ALA A 159 11.09 29.55 3.53
N ARG A 160 12.20 29.49 4.29
CA ARG A 160 12.57 30.47 5.34
C ARG A 160 13.35 31.68 4.83
N VAL A 161 13.93 31.65 3.63
CA VAL A 161 14.80 32.74 3.14
C VAL A 161 13.98 33.97 2.68
N HIS A 162 12.65 33.86 2.57
CA HIS A 162 11.71 34.96 2.26
C HIS A 162 12.08 35.77 0.99
N GLU A 163 12.67 35.11 -0.01
CA GLU A 163 13.08 35.79 -1.23
C GLU A 163 11.91 36.24 -2.12
N TYR A 164 12.07 37.40 -2.76
CA TYR A 164 11.13 37.86 -3.79
C TYR A 164 11.40 37.13 -5.11
N SER A 165 10.50 36.22 -5.49
CA SER A 165 10.60 35.47 -6.74
C SER A 165 10.10 36.26 -7.95
N TRP A 166 10.93 36.32 -9.00
CA TRP A 166 10.58 36.85 -10.34
C TRP A 166 10.49 35.74 -11.40
N HIS A 167 10.22 34.52 -10.96
CA HIS A 167 10.19 33.31 -11.78
C HIS A 167 8.86 32.53 -11.59
N THR A 168 8.68 31.46 -12.36
CA THR A 168 7.55 30.54 -12.21
C THR A 168 7.63 29.76 -10.88
N PRO A 169 6.48 29.36 -10.29
CA PRO A 169 5.11 29.56 -10.77
C PRO A 169 4.54 30.98 -10.58
N GLY A 170 3.63 31.40 -11.46
CA GLY A 170 3.10 32.77 -11.49
C GLY A 170 2.26 33.20 -10.28
N HIS A 171 1.95 32.29 -9.35
CA HIS A 171 1.33 32.65 -8.07
C HIS A 171 2.32 33.22 -7.06
N THR A 172 3.63 33.08 -7.29
CA THR A 172 4.73 33.65 -6.49
C THR A 172 4.57 33.40 -5.00
N GLY A 173 4.65 32.14 -4.56
CA GLY A 173 4.43 31.79 -3.15
C GLY A 173 2.97 31.93 -2.69
N GLY A 174 2.04 32.15 -3.61
CA GLY A 174 0.59 32.24 -3.36
C GLY A 174 0.06 33.68 -3.31
N THR A 175 0.92 34.69 -3.46
CA THR A 175 0.53 36.11 -3.50
C THR A 175 -0.55 36.41 -4.53
N ALA A 176 -0.55 35.76 -5.70
CA ALA A 176 -1.59 35.97 -6.70
C ALA A 176 -2.99 35.56 -6.21
N PHE A 177 -3.09 34.49 -5.40
CA PHE A 177 -4.36 34.03 -4.84
C PHE A 177 -4.98 35.07 -3.88
N LEU A 178 -4.15 35.85 -3.18
CA LEU A 178 -4.60 36.90 -2.26
C LEU A 178 -5.31 38.08 -2.97
N LYS A 179 -5.24 38.15 -4.30
CA LYS A 179 -5.83 39.24 -5.11
C LYS A 179 -7.32 39.02 -5.43
N SER A 180 -7.93 37.92 -4.99
CA SER A 180 -9.33 37.58 -5.26
C SER A 180 -9.96 36.91 -4.03
N PRO A 181 -11.25 37.15 -3.71
CA PRO A 181 -11.92 36.48 -2.60
C PRO A 181 -11.90 34.93 -2.70
N VAL A 182 -12.12 34.38 -3.90
CA VAL A 182 -12.06 32.92 -4.10
C VAL A 182 -10.62 32.40 -3.97
N GLY A 183 -9.63 33.18 -4.44
CA GLY A 183 -8.22 32.84 -4.27
C GLY A 183 -7.79 32.90 -2.81
N ARG A 184 -8.28 33.87 -2.03
CA ARG A 184 -7.99 33.98 -0.60
C ARG A 184 -8.54 32.78 0.16
N ALA A 185 -9.79 32.38 -0.12
CA ALA A 185 -10.37 31.18 0.48
C ALA A 185 -9.55 29.92 0.16
N PHE A 186 -9.07 29.79 -1.08
CA PHE A 186 -8.19 28.69 -1.50
C PHE A 186 -6.84 28.72 -0.78
N PHE A 187 -6.21 29.89 -0.67
CA PHE A 187 -4.93 30.06 0.02
C PHE A 187 -5.03 29.73 1.51
N ASP A 188 -6.08 30.23 2.18
CA ASP A 188 -6.29 29.99 3.61
C ASP A 188 -6.64 28.52 3.90
N TYR A 189 -7.32 27.83 2.98
CA TYR A 189 -7.64 26.41 3.11
C TYR A 189 -6.39 25.51 3.07
N PHE A 190 -5.51 25.72 2.08
CA PHE A 190 -4.29 24.91 1.92
C PHE A 190 -3.13 25.37 2.81
N GLY A 191 -3.09 26.65 3.16
CA GLY A 191 -2.03 27.27 3.93
C GLY A 191 -0.81 27.68 3.09
N GLU A 192 -0.11 28.69 3.57
CA GLU A 192 0.99 29.36 2.85
C GLU A 192 2.16 28.43 2.48
N ASN A 193 2.53 27.49 3.35
CA ASN A 193 3.70 26.63 3.15
C ASN A 193 3.61 25.82 1.85
N LEU A 194 2.42 25.35 1.47
CA LEU A 194 2.23 24.61 0.23
C LEU A 194 2.63 25.45 -1.00
N PHE A 195 2.23 26.72 -1.01
CA PHE A 195 2.50 27.60 -2.14
C PHE A 195 3.93 28.13 -2.13
N ARG A 196 4.55 28.26 -0.95
CA ARG A 196 5.97 28.62 -0.83
C ARG A 196 6.90 27.48 -1.25
N SER A 197 6.45 26.24 -1.12
CA SER A 197 7.19 25.06 -1.58
C SER A 197 6.88 24.66 -3.03
N ASP A 198 5.88 25.28 -3.67
CA ASP A 198 5.58 25.11 -5.09
C ASP A 198 6.54 25.98 -5.94
N LEU A 199 7.68 25.38 -6.29
CA LEU A 199 8.81 26.04 -6.94
C LEU A 199 9.07 25.44 -8.31
N SER A 200 10.03 26.03 -9.03
CA SER A 200 10.51 25.51 -10.30
C SER A 200 12.03 25.40 -10.30
N ILE A 201 12.56 24.77 -11.35
CA ILE A 201 14.01 24.65 -11.61
C ILE A 201 14.77 25.99 -11.61
N SER A 202 14.06 27.12 -11.66
CA SER A 202 14.64 28.46 -11.48
C SER A 202 15.36 28.61 -10.13
N VAL A 203 14.98 27.82 -9.12
CA VAL A 203 15.67 27.74 -7.83
C VAL A 203 16.80 26.72 -7.94
N GLY A 204 17.94 27.15 -8.48
CA GLY A 204 19.06 26.26 -8.81
C GLY A 204 19.65 25.47 -7.63
N GLU A 205 19.50 25.96 -6.39
CA GLU A 205 19.96 25.27 -5.18
C GLU A 205 19.20 23.97 -4.86
N LEU A 206 17.99 23.78 -5.41
CA LEU A 206 17.20 22.55 -5.24
C LEU A 206 17.50 21.49 -6.31
N GLY A 207 18.33 21.83 -7.31
CA GLY A 207 18.62 20.95 -8.42
C GLY A 207 17.42 20.72 -9.34
N SER A 208 17.38 19.55 -9.98
CA SER A 208 16.38 19.21 -11.00
C SER A 208 16.01 17.74 -10.94
N LEU A 209 14.71 17.45 -10.99
CA LEU A 209 14.18 16.09 -11.04
C LEU A 209 14.58 15.37 -12.32
N LEU A 210 14.57 16.08 -13.46
CA LEU A 210 14.88 15.48 -14.77
C LEU A 210 16.38 15.23 -14.95
N ASP A 211 17.22 15.98 -14.23
CA ASP A 211 18.68 15.83 -14.26
C ASP A 211 19.22 14.99 -13.10
N HIS A 212 18.35 14.54 -12.17
CA HIS A 212 18.73 13.76 -10.99
C HIS A 212 19.85 14.41 -10.17
N SER A 213 19.75 15.72 -9.96
CA SER A 213 20.82 16.57 -9.43
C SER A 213 20.43 17.31 -8.15
N GLY A 214 21.43 17.82 -7.44
CA GLY A 214 21.24 18.56 -6.18
C GLY A 214 20.54 17.72 -5.10
N PRO A 215 19.79 18.36 -4.18
CA PRO A 215 19.02 17.69 -3.14
C PRO A 215 18.07 16.60 -3.64
N ILE A 216 17.52 16.73 -4.86
CA ILE A 216 16.66 15.70 -5.45
C ILE A 216 17.46 14.42 -5.75
N GLY A 217 18.62 14.55 -6.39
CA GLY A 217 19.50 13.40 -6.67
C GLY A 217 20.08 12.77 -5.39
N GLU A 218 20.34 13.59 -4.36
CA GLU A 218 20.74 13.10 -3.04
C GLU A 218 19.61 12.30 -2.36
N SER A 219 18.36 12.79 -2.46
CA SER A 219 17.17 12.08 -1.99
C SER A 219 16.96 10.74 -2.71
N GLU A 220 17.18 10.68 -4.02
CA GLU A 220 17.09 9.43 -4.80
C GLU A 220 18.14 8.41 -4.34
N LYS A 221 19.39 8.83 -4.09
CA LYS A 221 20.46 7.98 -3.52
C LYS A 221 20.13 7.53 -2.10
N TYR A 222 19.64 8.44 -1.27
CA TYR A 222 19.18 8.14 0.09
C TYR A 222 18.08 7.07 0.06
N THR A 223 17.08 7.26 -0.80
CA THR A 223 15.97 6.30 -0.97
C THR A 223 16.47 4.95 -1.50
N ALA A 224 17.40 4.93 -2.47
CA ALA A 224 18.00 3.68 -2.97
C ALA A 224 18.68 2.88 -1.85
N ARG A 225 19.41 3.54 -0.94
CA ARG A 225 19.99 2.89 0.25
C ARG A 225 18.91 2.26 1.13
N VAL A 226 17.90 3.05 1.51
CA VAL A 226 16.81 2.61 2.40
C VAL A 226 16.06 1.41 1.80
N PHE A 227 15.72 1.48 0.51
CA PHE A 227 14.95 0.46 -0.20
C PHE A 227 15.80 -0.69 -0.77
N GLY A 228 17.12 -0.69 -0.59
CA GLY A 228 18.00 -1.78 -1.02
C GLY A 228 18.14 -1.93 -2.54
N ALA A 229 18.13 -0.80 -3.26
CA ALA A 229 18.26 -0.72 -4.71
C ALA A 229 19.64 -0.15 -5.12
N HIS A 230 20.10 -0.44 -6.34
CA HIS A 230 21.27 0.25 -6.92
C HIS A 230 20.94 1.70 -7.27
N ARG A 231 19.73 1.93 -7.79
CA ARG A 231 19.23 3.25 -8.15
C ARG A 231 17.74 3.36 -7.84
N THR A 232 17.31 4.57 -7.48
CA THR A 232 15.89 4.92 -7.32
C THR A 232 15.59 6.18 -8.12
N TYR A 233 14.39 6.26 -8.70
CA TYR A 233 13.87 7.45 -9.36
C TYR A 233 12.57 7.89 -8.66
N HIS A 234 12.47 9.18 -8.35
CA HIS A 234 11.22 9.76 -7.85
C HIS A 234 10.27 10.08 -9.00
N VAL A 235 9.02 9.61 -8.92
CA VAL A 235 7.99 9.82 -9.95
C VAL A 235 6.83 10.60 -9.36
N THR A 236 6.40 11.66 -10.04
CA THR A 236 5.33 12.57 -9.59
C THR A 236 4.00 12.36 -10.31
N ASN A 237 3.81 11.23 -10.99
CA ASN A 237 2.57 10.90 -11.71
C ASN A 237 2.16 9.42 -11.52
N GLY A 238 2.45 8.89 -10.34
CA GLY A 238 2.08 7.57 -9.84
C GLY A 238 2.78 6.40 -10.53
N SER A 239 2.61 5.19 -9.98
CA SER A 239 3.16 3.96 -10.59
C SER A 239 2.58 3.67 -11.98
N SER A 240 1.44 4.29 -12.31
CA SER A 240 0.93 4.30 -13.68
C SER A 240 1.95 4.85 -14.68
N THR A 241 2.69 5.89 -14.29
CA THR A 241 3.78 6.46 -15.09
C THR A 241 5.05 5.62 -14.96
N SER A 242 5.36 5.15 -13.76
CA SER A 242 6.53 4.30 -13.50
C SER A 242 6.57 3.05 -14.39
N ASN A 243 5.43 2.35 -14.53
CA ASN A 243 5.31 1.18 -15.42
C ASN A 243 5.57 1.54 -16.89
N ARG A 244 5.12 2.71 -17.32
CA ARG A 244 5.32 3.20 -18.70
C ARG A 244 6.78 3.52 -18.97
N VAL A 245 7.44 4.20 -18.02
CA VAL A 245 8.89 4.50 -18.09
C VAL A 245 9.69 3.22 -18.27
N ILE A 246 9.48 2.23 -17.41
CA ILE A 246 10.26 0.97 -17.45
C ILE A 246 10.00 0.20 -18.74
N MET A 247 8.74 0.06 -19.16
CA MET A 247 8.39 -0.67 -20.37
C MET A 247 8.95 0.01 -21.62
N THR A 248 8.81 1.34 -21.76
CA THR A 248 9.34 2.10 -22.89
C THR A 248 10.88 2.10 -22.91
N ALA A 249 11.54 2.06 -21.75
CA ALA A 249 13.00 1.90 -21.67
C ALA A 249 13.46 0.49 -22.08
N SER A 250 12.60 -0.52 -21.88
CA SER A 250 12.97 -1.94 -22.01
C SER A 250 12.58 -2.58 -23.34
N VAL A 251 11.50 -2.13 -23.98
CA VAL A 251 10.83 -2.84 -25.09
C VAL A 251 10.58 -1.90 -26.27
N THR A 252 10.91 -2.37 -27.48
CA THR A 252 10.56 -1.68 -28.74
C THR A 252 9.43 -2.39 -29.47
N ARG A 253 8.84 -1.71 -30.46
CA ARG A 253 7.74 -2.24 -31.29
C ARG A 253 8.10 -3.61 -31.88
N GLY A 254 7.20 -4.58 -31.74
CA GLY A 254 7.34 -5.93 -32.30
C GLY A 254 8.15 -6.90 -31.43
N GLN A 255 8.76 -6.46 -30.33
CA GLN A 255 9.45 -7.35 -29.40
C GLN A 255 8.47 -8.01 -28.43
N VAL A 256 8.76 -9.25 -28.04
CA VAL A 256 7.94 -10.01 -27.10
C VAL A 256 8.18 -9.51 -25.67
N ALA A 257 7.10 -9.25 -24.94
CA ALA A 257 7.11 -8.98 -23.50
C ALA A 257 6.23 -10.01 -22.77
N LEU A 258 6.72 -10.58 -21.67
CA LEU A 258 5.94 -11.45 -20.81
C LEU A 258 5.13 -10.59 -19.84
N CYS A 259 3.82 -10.74 -19.83
CA CYS A 259 2.96 -9.89 -19.01
C CYS A 259 2.06 -10.73 -18.13
N ASP A 260 2.06 -10.47 -16.83
CA ASP A 260 1.03 -10.99 -15.94
C ASP A 260 -0.36 -10.57 -16.45
N ARG A 261 -1.30 -11.51 -16.62
CA ARG A 261 -2.67 -11.18 -17.02
C ARG A 261 -3.42 -10.40 -15.93
N ASN A 262 -2.95 -10.48 -14.68
CA ASN A 262 -3.40 -9.68 -13.54
C ASN A 262 -2.81 -8.25 -13.52
N ALA A 263 -2.16 -7.82 -14.61
CA ALA A 263 -1.53 -6.51 -14.65
C ALA A 263 -2.55 -5.36 -14.62
N HIS A 264 -2.16 -4.28 -13.95
CA HIS A 264 -2.95 -3.05 -13.88
C HIS A 264 -3.11 -2.41 -15.27
N LYS A 265 -4.18 -1.63 -15.48
CA LYS A 265 -4.44 -0.86 -16.71
C LYS A 265 -3.26 0.00 -17.21
N SER A 266 -2.35 0.43 -16.34
CA SER A 266 -1.13 1.14 -16.76
C SER A 266 -0.21 0.28 -17.62
N VAL A 267 -0.18 -1.03 -17.41
CA VAL A 267 0.60 -1.99 -18.20
C VAL A 267 -0.01 -2.17 -19.59
N GLU A 268 -1.35 -2.21 -19.69
CA GLU A 268 -2.05 -2.13 -20.99
C GLU A 268 -1.63 -0.89 -21.78
N HIS A 269 -1.61 0.28 -21.12
CA HIS A 269 -1.14 1.51 -21.76
C HIS A 269 0.34 1.41 -22.15
N ALA A 270 1.18 0.82 -21.31
CA ALA A 270 2.61 0.65 -21.58
C ALA A 270 2.88 -0.27 -22.77
N ILE A 271 2.15 -1.39 -22.89
CA ILE A 271 2.16 -2.29 -24.05
C ILE A 271 1.74 -1.52 -25.31
N THR A 272 0.63 -0.78 -25.23
CA THR A 272 0.09 -0.01 -26.36
C THR A 272 1.09 1.05 -26.86
N MET A 273 1.75 1.80 -25.97
CA MET A 273 2.68 2.86 -26.36
C MET A 273 4.02 2.33 -26.86
N SER A 274 4.56 1.28 -26.25
CA SER A 274 5.82 0.66 -26.68
C SER A 274 5.67 -0.14 -27.98
N GLY A 275 4.46 -0.61 -28.28
CA GLY A 275 4.21 -1.54 -29.38
C GLY A 275 4.71 -2.95 -29.08
N ALA A 276 4.85 -3.30 -27.79
CA ALA A 276 5.22 -4.63 -27.36
C ALA A 276 4.21 -5.68 -27.85
N VAL A 277 4.70 -6.90 -28.09
CA VAL A 277 3.88 -8.08 -28.38
C VAL A 277 3.67 -8.82 -27.05
N PRO A 278 2.52 -8.65 -26.37
CA PRO A 278 2.32 -9.22 -25.06
C PRO A 278 2.09 -10.74 -25.16
N THR A 279 2.82 -11.50 -24.37
CA THR A 279 2.56 -12.93 -24.11
C THR A 279 2.17 -13.08 -22.65
N TYR A 280 0.94 -13.51 -22.38
CA TYR A 280 0.39 -13.47 -21.03
C TYR A 280 0.76 -14.68 -20.17
N MET A 281 1.11 -14.41 -18.91
CA MET A 281 1.23 -15.40 -17.86
C MET A 281 -0.08 -15.45 -17.08
N MET A 282 -0.71 -16.62 -17.01
CA MET A 282 -2.04 -16.77 -16.42
C MET A 282 -1.95 -17.04 -14.91
N PRO A 283 -2.56 -16.19 -14.06
CA PRO A 283 -2.70 -16.48 -12.64
C PRO A 283 -3.79 -17.52 -12.39
N THR A 284 -3.77 -18.11 -11.21
CA THR A 284 -4.88 -18.95 -10.71
C THR A 284 -6.04 -18.11 -10.18
N ARG A 285 -7.17 -18.75 -9.85
CA ARG A 285 -8.32 -18.10 -9.21
C ARG A 285 -9.06 -19.08 -8.29
N ASN A 286 -9.65 -18.59 -7.20
CA ASN A 286 -10.45 -19.42 -6.28
C ASN A 286 -11.96 -19.19 -6.43
N GLN A 287 -12.78 -19.89 -5.64
CA GLN A 287 -14.25 -19.82 -5.70
C GLN A 287 -14.84 -18.43 -5.39
N TYR A 288 -14.09 -17.53 -4.77
CA TYR A 288 -14.51 -16.16 -4.49
C TYR A 288 -14.20 -15.19 -5.64
N GLY A 289 -13.53 -15.66 -6.69
CA GLY A 289 -12.98 -14.79 -7.72
C GLY A 289 -11.73 -14.03 -7.25
N ILE A 290 -11.12 -14.41 -6.13
CA ILE A 290 -9.81 -13.88 -5.72
C ILE A 290 -8.76 -14.45 -6.67
N ILE A 291 -7.91 -13.57 -7.18
CA ILE A 291 -6.84 -13.94 -8.12
C ILE A 291 -5.66 -14.46 -7.31
N GLY A 292 -5.26 -15.68 -7.65
CA GLY A 292 -4.17 -16.41 -7.06
C GLY A 292 -2.83 -16.12 -7.73
N PRO A 293 -1.76 -16.83 -7.34
CA PRO A 293 -0.47 -16.67 -7.96
C PRO A 293 -0.43 -17.27 -9.38
N ILE A 294 0.46 -16.77 -10.22
CA ILE A 294 0.99 -17.51 -11.38
C ILE A 294 1.80 -18.69 -10.84
N LEU A 295 1.47 -19.92 -11.24
CA LEU A 295 2.13 -21.11 -10.71
C LEU A 295 3.55 -21.27 -11.26
N PRO A 296 4.51 -21.82 -10.48
CA PRO A 296 5.90 -22.01 -10.90
C PRO A 296 6.06 -22.76 -12.23
N GLU A 297 5.24 -23.77 -12.49
CA GLU A 297 5.28 -24.53 -13.75
C GLU A 297 5.06 -23.65 -14.99
N ASN A 298 4.29 -22.56 -14.87
CA ASN A 298 4.00 -21.61 -15.93
C ASN A 298 5.11 -20.57 -16.15
N LEU A 299 6.09 -20.51 -15.23
CA LEU A 299 7.25 -19.61 -15.30
C LEU A 299 8.49 -20.29 -15.89
N THR A 300 8.44 -21.62 -16.10
CA THR A 300 9.57 -22.38 -16.64
C THR A 300 9.90 -21.99 -18.08
N PRO A 301 11.17 -22.12 -18.54
CA PRO A 301 11.53 -21.83 -19.92
C PRO A 301 10.73 -22.62 -20.96
N GLN A 302 10.33 -23.85 -20.63
CA GLN A 302 9.51 -24.66 -21.51
C GLN A 302 8.09 -24.10 -21.65
N ALA A 303 7.47 -23.71 -20.54
CA ALA A 303 6.13 -23.10 -20.53
C ALA A 303 6.14 -21.76 -21.26
N ILE A 304 7.12 -20.90 -20.99
CA ILE A 304 7.27 -19.60 -21.66
C ILE A 304 7.40 -19.78 -23.19
N ARG A 305 8.30 -20.67 -23.64
CA ARG A 305 8.43 -20.96 -25.08
C ARG A 305 7.13 -21.51 -25.70
N ALA A 306 6.37 -22.31 -24.95
CA ALA A 306 5.08 -22.80 -25.41
C ALA A 306 4.05 -21.67 -25.54
N SER A 307 3.96 -20.77 -24.55
CA SER A 307 3.07 -19.61 -24.58
C SER A 307 3.41 -18.66 -25.73
N ILE A 308 4.69 -18.38 -25.98
CA ILE A 308 5.13 -17.53 -27.09
C ILE A 308 4.75 -18.16 -28.44
N ARG A 309 5.00 -19.47 -28.62
CA ARG A 309 4.62 -20.18 -29.86
C ARG A 309 3.11 -20.21 -30.10
N ALA A 310 2.31 -20.22 -29.03
CA ALA A 310 0.86 -20.23 -29.11
C ALA A 310 0.26 -18.83 -29.35
N ASN A 311 1.06 -17.75 -29.23
CA ASN A 311 0.59 -16.38 -29.34
C ASN A 311 0.39 -15.98 -30.81
N PRO A 312 -0.85 -15.71 -31.28
CA PRO A 312 -1.12 -15.35 -32.68
C PRO A 312 -0.48 -14.03 -33.11
N LEU A 313 -0.09 -13.17 -32.17
CA LEU A 313 0.63 -11.93 -32.46
C LEU A 313 2.10 -12.19 -32.82
N VAL A 314 2.66 -13.36 -32.50
CA VAL A 314 4.03 -13.75 -32.84
C VAL A 314 4.05 -14.40 -34.24
N LYS A 315 4.26 -13.55 -35.25
CA LYS A 315 4.34 -13.88 -36.68
C LYS A 315 5.71 -14.44 -37.08
N ASP A 316 5.74 -15.18 -38.20
CA ASP A 316 6.96 -15.71 -38.79
C ASP A 316 7.99 -14.61 -39.08
N GLY A 317 9.25 -14.86 -38.73
CA GLY A 317 10.37 -13.93 -38.91
C GLY A 317 10.53 -12.87 -37.81
N MET A 318 9.65 -12.84 -36.80
CA MET A 318 9.87 -12.02 -35.61
C MET A 318 10.83 -12.70 -34.62
N ASP A 319 11.60 -11.88 -33.91
CA ASP A 319 12.40 -12.37 -32.79
C ASP A 319 11.48 -12.74 -31.62
N ALA A 320 11.40 -14.04 -31.33
CA ALA A 320 10.55 -14.60 -30.30
C ALA A 320 11.19 -14.52 -28.90
N ALA A 321 12.44 -14.03 -28.77
CA ALA A 321 13.08 -13.87 -27.48
C ALA A 321 12.37 -12.77 -26.66
N PRO A 322 11.84 -13.08 -25.47
CA PRO A 322 11.24 -12.07 -24.63
C PRO A 322 12.33 -11.16 -24.04
N VAL A 323 12.10 -9.85 -24.05
CA VAL A 323 13.08 -8.85 -23.61
C VAL A 323 12.75 -8.24 -22.24
N HIS A 324 11.52 -8.43 -21.77
CA HIS A 324 11.02 -7.90 -20.51
C HIS A 324 9.91 -8.80 -19.96
N ALA A 325 9.88 -9.02 -18.64
CA ALA A 325 8.74 -9.62 -17.96
C ALA A 325 8.23 -8.73 -16.84
N ILE A 326 6.91 -8.59 -16.73
CA ILE A 326 6.24 -7.86 -15.65
C ILE A 326 5.31 -8.78 -14.85
N VAL A 327 5.45 -8.77 -13.52
CA VAL A 327 4.67 -9.56 -12.55
C VAL A 327 4.12 -8.65 -11.45
N THR A 328 2.82 -8.73 -11.15
CA THR A 328 2.23 -7.93 -10.06
C THR A 328 2.49 -8.60 -8.72
N ASN A 329 3.22 -7.94 -7.80
CA ASN A 329 3.55 -8.49 -6.48
C ASN A 329 3.51 -7.43 -5.36
N SER A 330 2.69 -7.55 -4.32
CA SER A 330 1.66 -8.56 -4.11
C SER A 330 0.50 -8.40 -5.10
N THR A 331 -0.36 -9.42 -5.20
CA THR A 331 -1.69 -9.22 -5.78
C THR A 331 -2.49 -8.21 -4.95
N TYR A 332 -3.59 -7.69 -5.51
CA TYR A 332 -4.46 -6.74 -4.84
C TYR A 332 -4.99 -7.27 -3.50
N ASP A 333 -5.39 -8.54 -3.46
CA ASP A 333 -5.92 -9.23 -2.28
C ASP A 333 -4.82 -9.73 -1.31
N GLY A 334 -3.55 -9.38 -1.57
CA GLY A 334 -2.44 -9.63 -0.64
C GLY A 334 -1.72 -10.96 -0.81
N LEU A 335 -1.71 -11.55 -2.00
CA LEU A 335 -0.87 -12.72 -2.24
C LEU A 335 0.54 -12.30 -2.65
N CYS A 336 1.52 -12.64 -1.83
CA CYS A 336 2.92 -12.29 -1.99
C CYS A 336 3.71 -13.50 -2.49
N TYR A 337 4.39 -13.33 -3.62
CA TYR A 337 5.21 -14.38 -4.22
C TYR A 337 6.53 -14.53 -3.49
N ASN A 338 7.11 -15.72 -3.48
CA ASN A 338 8.55 -15.89 -3.25
C ASN A 338 9.28 -15.37 -4.48
N VAL A 339 9.85 -14.17 -4.39
CA VAL A 339 10.45 -13.51 -5.56
C VAL A 339 11.73 -14.20 -6.00
N ARG A 340 12.50 -14.81 -5.09
CA ARG A 340 13.69 -15.60 -5.47
C ARG A 340 13.32 -16.73 -6.42
N ARG A 341 12.22 -17.43 -6.12
CA ARG A 341 11.71 -18.50 -6.97
C ARG A 341 11.23 -17.99 -8.32
N VAL A 342 10.60 -16.81 -8.36
CA VAL A 342 10.19 -16.15 -9.62
C VAL A 342 11.43 -15.75 -10.44
N GLU A 343 12.43 -15.15 -9.82
CA GLU A 343 13.70 -14.76 -10.46
C GLU A 343 14.45 -15.97 -11.02
N GLU A 344 14.52 -17.07 -10.25
CA GLU A 344 15.15 -18.32 -10.68
C GLU A 344 14.50 -18.88 -11.95
N LEU A 345 13.16 -18.87 -12.02
CA LEU A 345 12.41 -19.47 -13.13
C LEU A 345 12.34 -18.54 -14.34
N LEU A 346 11.83 -17.32 -14.16
CA LEU A 346 11.68 -16.36 -15.26
C LEU A 346 13.03 -15.82 -15.75
N GLY A 347 14.00 -15.66 -14.86
CA GLY A 347 15.35 -15.21 -15.21
C GLY A 347 16.09 -16.16 -16.16
N GLN A 348 15.62 -17.38 -16.36
CA GLN A 348 16.16 -18.27 -17.42
C GLN A 348 15.62 -17.95 -18.82
N SER A 349 14.55 -17.16 -18.90
CA SER A 349 13.88 -16.82 -20.18
C SER A 349 14.07 -15.36 -20.58
N VAL A 350 14.34 -14.47 -19.62
CA VAL A 350 14.44 -13.02 -19.84
C VAL A 350 15.49 -12.39 -18.93
N ASP A 351 16.12 -11.31 -19.39
CA ASP A 351 17.16 -10.61 -18.62
C ASP A 351 16.63 -9.44 -17.78
N ARG A 352 15.37 -9.04 -17.96
CA ARG A 352 14.75 -7.92 -17.26
C ARG A 352 13.43 -8.34 -16.62
N LEU A 353 13.38 -8.30 -15.31
CA LEU A 353 12.20 -8.61 -14.49
C LEU A 353 11.69 -7.34 -13.83
N HIS A 354 10.40 -7.07 -13.95
CA HIS A 354 9.73 -5.94 -13.34
C HIS A 354 8.63 -6.45 -12.42
N PHE A 355 8.80 -6.23 -11.13
CA PHE A 355 7.75 -6.46 -10.15
C PHE A 355 6.93 -5.17 -9.97
N ASP A 356 5.65 -5.22 -10.33
CA ASP A 356 4.73 -4.13 -10.01
C ASP A 356 4.30 -4.25 -8.55
N GLU A 357 5.04 -3.55 -7.68
CA GLU A 357 4.87 -3.52 -6.23
C GLU A 357 4.08 -2.31 -5.73
N ALA A 358 3.16 -1.80 -6.56
CA ALA A 358 2.39 -0.59 -6.23
C ALA A 358 1.66 -0.69 -4.87
N TRP A 359 1.24 -1.91 -4.46
CA TRP A 359 0.55 -2.20 -3.20
C TRP A 359 1.47 -2.74 -2.09
N TYR A 360 2.79 -2.69 -2.26
CA TYR A 360 3.70 -3.51 -1.47
C TYR A 360 5.03 -2.83 -1.08
N GLY A 361 5.10 -1.50 -1.17
CA GLY A 361 6.34 -0.75 -0.88
C GLY A 361 6.86 -0.82 0.55
N TYR A 362 6.11 -1.36 1.51
CA TYR A 362 6.55 -1.53 2.90
C TYR A 362 7.25 -2.87 3.17
N ALA A 363 7.19 -3.83 2.23
CA ALA A 363 7.55 -5.22 2.49
C ALA A 363 8.98 -5.39 3.01
N ARG A 364 9.93 -4.61 2.47
CA ARG A 364 11.34 -4.65 2.87
C ARG A 364 11.57 -4.38 4.36
N PHE A 365 10.70 -3.60 4.98
CA PHE A 365 10.90 -3.11 6.34
C PHE A 365 10.34 -4.04 7.41
N ASN A 366 9.86 -5.24 7.04
CA ASN A 366 9.40 -6.22 8.01
C ASN A 366 9.95 -7.63 7.69
N PRO A 367 10.60 -8.31 8.66
CA PRO A 367 11.13 -9.67 8.46
C PRO A 367 10.08 -10.70 8.01
N LEU A 368 8.79 -10.49 8.32
CA LEU A 368 7.70 -11.37 7.89
C LEU A 368 7.66 -11.57 6.36
N TYR A 369 8.11 -10.58 5.60
CA TYR A 369 8.07 -10.57 4.14
C TYR A 369 9.39 -10.93 3.48
N GLU A 370 10.39 -11.41 4.23
CA GLU A 370 11.69 -11.81 3.68
C GLU A 370 11.54 -12.69 2.43
N ASP A 371 12.34 -12.40 1.41
CA ASP A 371 12.33 -13.06 0.09
C ASP A 371 11.02 -12.95 -0.72
N ARG A 372 10.10 -12.05 -0.33
CA ARG A 372 8.80 -11.86 -1.01
C ARG A 372 8.62 -10.53 -1.72
N TYR A 373 9.66 -9.73 -1.84
CA TYR A 373 9.67 -8.43 -2.52
C TYR A 373 10.94 -8.26 -3.36
N ALA A 374 10.85 -7.53 -4.46
CA ALA A 374 11.88 -7.45 -5.50
C ALA A 374 13.25 -7.01 -5.00
N MET A 375 13.29 -6.03 -4.09
CA MET A 375 14.54 -5.52 -3.53
C MET A 375 15.00 -6.32 -2.29
N HIS A 376 14.88 -7.65 -2.31
CA HIS A 376 15.22 -8.53 -1.17
C HIS A 376 16.73 -8.64 -0.90
N GLY A 377 17.14 -8.82 0.34
CA GLY A 377 18.56 -8.95 0.70
C GLY A 377 19.38 -7.66 0.45
N ASP A 378 20.71 -7.81 0.40
CA ASP A 378 21.64 -6.70 0.18
C ASP A 378 21.87 -6.46 -1.32
N PRO A 379 21.80 -5.21 -1.81
CA PRO A 379 22.05 -4.90 -3.22
C PRO A 379 23.43 -5.38 -3.70
N SER A 380 24.48 -5.36 -2.86
CA SER A 380 25.82 -5.82 -3.24
C SER A 380 25.92 -7.31 -3.55
N GLU A 381 24.92 -8.10 -3.17
CA GLU A 381 24.80 -9.53 -3.49
C GLU A 381 24.06 -9.78 -4.82
N HIS A 382 23.58 -8.73 -5.48
CA HIS A 382 22.93 -8.81 -6.79
C HIS A 382 23.97 -8.72 -7.90
N THR A 383 24.40 -9.88 -8.39
CA THR A 383 25.50 -10.05 -9.33
C THR A 383 25.05 -9.95 -10.79
N ASP A 384 25.99 -9.66 -11.69
CA ASP A 384 25.75 -9.48 -13.13
C ASP A 384 25.23 -10.73 -13.85
N ASP A 385 25.26 -11.91 -13.24
CA ASP A 385 24.70 -13.15 -13.78
C ASP A 385 23.20 -13.32 -13.46
N LYS A 386 22.62 -12.49 -12.58
CA LYS A 386 21.17 -12.46 -12.29
C LYS A 386 20.44 -11.54 -13.26
N PRO A 387 19.13 -11.67 -13.49
CA PRO A 387 18.39 -10.68 -14.28
C PRO A 387 18.47 -9.29 -13.64
N SER A 388 18.41 -8.25 -14.47
CA SER A 388 18.14 -6.89 -13.98
C SER A 388 16.71 -6.82 -13.44
N VAL A 389 16.53 -6.27 -12.24
CA VAL A 389 15.24 -6.22 -11.54
C VAL A 389 14.77 -4.78 -11.38
N PHE A 390 13.49 -4.56 -11.67
CA PHE A 390 12.78 -3.31 -11.43
C PHE A 390 11.66 -3.53 -10.43
N ALA A 391 11.44 -2.57 -9.54
CA ALA A 391 10.25 -2.52 -8.70
C ALA A 391 9.56 -1.16 -8.85
N THR A 392 8.25 -1.14 -9.03
CA THR A 392 7.46 0.09 -9.02
C THR A 392 6.59 0.14 -7.78
N GLN A 393 6.71 1.21 -7.00
CA GLN A 393 5.97 1.36 -5.76
C GLN A 393 5.14 2.65 -5.80
N SER A 394 3.86 2.55 -5.46
CA SER A 394 3.02 3.73 -5.25
C SER A 394 3.15 4.11 -3.78
N THR A 395 4.05 5.02 -3.48
CA THR A 395 4.33 5.50 -2.12
C THR A 395 3.04 5.93 -1.42
N HIS A 396 2.15 6.62 -2.12
CA HIS A 396 0.88 7.11 -1.58
C HIS A 396 -0.19 6.05 -1.27
N LYS A 397 0.00 4.79 -1.67
CA LYS A 397 -1.01 3.74 -1.43
C LYS A 397 -0.91 3.20 0.00
N LEU A 398 0.25 2.64 0.35
CA LEU A 398 0.45 1.95 1.63
C LEU A 398 1.70 2.39 2.40
N LEU A 399 2.45 3.35 1.87
CA LEU A 399 3.36 4.19 2.66
C LEU A 399 2.70 5.56 2.91
N ALA A 400 3.45 6.54 3.38
CA ALA A 400 2.95 7.87 3.73
C ALA A 400 3.47 8.93 2.75
N ALA A 401 2.75 9.16 1.64
CA ALA A 401 3.09 10.18 0.66
C ALA A 401 1.85 10.78 -0.01
N LEU A 402 2.00 11.93 -0.66
CA LEU A 402 0.92 12.57 -1.40
C LEU A 402 0.55 11.73 -2.63
N SER A 403 -0.74 11.73 -2.99
CA SER A 403 -1.20 11.11 -4.24
C SER A 403 -0.33 11.52 -5.43
N GLN A 404 -0.14 10.60 -6.37
CA GLN A 404 0.83 10.68 -7.49
C GLN A 404 2.30 10.44 -7.11
N ALA A 405 2.68 10.43 -5.82
CA ALA A 405 4.03 10.02 -5.43
C ALA A 405 4.26 8.53 -5.73
N SER A 406 5.37 8.22 -6.41
CA SER A 406 5.80 6.86 -6.74
C SER A 406 7.32 6.80 -6.81
N MET A 407 7.87 5.58 -6.69
CA MET A 407 9.28 5.29 -6.83
C MET A 407 9.49 4.17 -7.85
N ILE A 408 10.55 4.28 -8.65
CA ILE A 408 11.11 3.17 -9.42
C ILE A 408 12.41 2.77 -8.76
N HIS A 409 12.54 1.50 -8.37
CA HIS A 409 13.78 0.92 -7.86
C HIS A 409 14.40 0.01 -8.90
N VAL A 410 15.73 0.04 -9.01
CA VAL A 410 16.48 -0.75 -10.00
C VAL A 410 17.62 -1.51 -9.31
N ARG A 411 17.74 -2.80 -9.62
CA ARG A 411 18.94 -3.61 -9.44
C ARG A 411 19.46 -4.04 -10.80
N ASP A 412 20.65 -3.55 -11.12
CA ASP A 412 21.37 -3.94 -12.32
C ASP A 412 21.87 -5.39 -12.20
N GLY A 413 21.64 -6.18 -13.24
CA GLY A 413 22.18 -7.52 -13.44
C GLY A 413 22.53 -7.71 -14.92
N ARG A 414 22.15 -8.82 -15.53
CA ARG A 414 22.28 -9.06 -16.97
C ARG A 414 21.53 -8.00 -17.78
N ASN A 415 22.16 -7.54 -18.85
CA ASN A 415 21.62 -6.57 -19.81
C ASN A 415 20.93 -5.35 -19.16
N PRO A 416 21.63 -4.63 -18.27
CA PRO A 416 21.05 -3.51 -17.53
C PRO A 416 20.74 -2.35 -18.48
N ILE A 417 19.89 -1.43 -18.01
CA ILE A 417 19.60 -0.19 -18.73
C ILE A 417 20.37 0.93 -18.05
N GLU A 418 21.46 1.35 -18.68
CA GLU A 418 22.28 2.47 -18.22
C GLU A 418 21.44 3.73 -17.97
N HIS A 419 21.83 4.49 -16.93
CA HIS A 419 21.11 5.67 -16.48
C HIS A 419 20.73 6.62 -17.63
N ASN A 420 21.67 6.98 -18.50
CA ASN A 420 21.41 7.93 -19.60
C ASN A 420 20.29 7.44 -20.54
N ARG A 421 20.23 6.13 -20.82
CA ARG A 421 19.16 5.56 -21.66
C ARG A 421 17.84 5.47 -20.93
N PHE A 422 17.88 5.13 -19.64
CA PHE A 422 16.68 5.07 -18.80
C PHE A 422 16.08 6.47 -18.61
N ASN A 423 16.91 7.49 -18.44
CA ASN A 423 16.47 8.86 -18.21
C ASN A 423 15.74 9.44 -19.42
N GLU A 424 16.11 9.09 -20.66
CA GLU A 424 15.33 9.48 -21.85
C GLU A 424 13.88 8.99 -21.76
N ALA A 425 13.68 7.73 -21.37
CA ALA A 425 12.33 7.18 -21.17
C ALA A 425 11.62 7.83 -19.97
N PHE A 426 12.35 8.17 -18.90
CA PHE A 426 11.81 8.88 -17.75
C PHE A 426 11.29 10.28 -18.15
N MET A 427 12.11 11.07 -18.83
CA MET A 427 11.79 12.42 -19.30
C MET A 427 10.62 12.44 -20.29
N MET A 428 10.44 11.40 -21.12
CA MET A 428 9.28 11.27 -22.02
C MET A 428 7.93 11.24 -21.28
N HIS A 429 7.92 10.84 -20.01
CA HIS A 429 6.71 10.69 -19.22
C HIS A 429 6.60 11.64 -18.02
N ALA A 430 7.69 12.35 -17.69
CA ALA A 430 7.72 13.32 -16.61
C ALA A 430 7.22 14.70 -17.06
N SER A 431 6.71 15.49 -16.11
CA SER A 431 6.45 16.91 -16.34
C SER A 431 7.76 17.68 -16.25
N THR A 432 7.98 18.67 -17.13
CA THR A 432 9.09 19.64 -17.01
C THR A 432 8.93 20.59 -15.82
N SER A 433 7.76 20.59 -15.20
CA SER A 433 7.42 21.36 -13.99
C SER A 433 6.80 20.39 -12.96
N PRO A 434 7.61 19.55 -12.29
CA PRO A 434 7.11 18.63 -11.28
C PRO A 434 6.73 19.38 -10.00
N GLN A 435 5.75 18.86 -9.25
CA GLN A 435 5.39 19.42 -7.96
C GLN A 435 6.35 18.93 -6.87
N TYR A 436 7.18 19.83 -6.34
CA TYR A 436 8.21 19.56 -5.34
C TYR A 436 7.64 19.03 -4.02
N ALA A 437 6.41 19.39 -3.65
CA ALA A 437 5.74 18.80 -2.49
C ALA A 437 5.56 17.27 -2.62
N ILE A 438 5.33 16.78 -3.84
CA ILE A 438 5.19 15.34 -4.12
C ILE A 438 6.56 14.66 -3.96
N ILE A 439 7.62 15.25 -4.50
CA ILE A 439 8.99 14.76 -4.36
C ILE A 439 9.42 14.72 -2.89
N ALA A 440 9.17 15.79 -2.14
CA ALA A 440 9.45 15.85 -0.71
C ALA A 440 8.66 14.80 0.07
N SER A 441 7.41 14.49 -0.33
CA SER A 441 6.65 13.42 0.33
C SER A 441 7.22 12.01 0.08
N ASN A 442 7.82 11.76 -1.08
CA ASN A 442 8.58 10.54 -1.32
C ASN A 442 9.82 10.46 -0.40
N ASP A 443 10.56 11.57 -0.31
CA ASP A 443 11.77 11.67 0.51
C ASP A 443 11.47 11.45 2.00
N VAL A 444 10.43 12.10 2.52
CA VAL A 444 9.94 11.90 3.89
C VAL A 444 9.45 10.48 4.10
N SER A 445 8.74 9.89 3.13
CA SER A 445 8.30 8.49 3.25
C SER A 445 9.48 7.51 3.35
N ALA A 446 10.59 7.78 2.64
CA ALA A 446 11.81 6.99 2.77
C ALA A 446 12.44 7.17 4.16
N ALA A 447 12.48 8.39 4.68
CA ALA A 447 12.99 8.66 6.02
C ALA A 447 12.17 8.00 7.13
N MET A 448 10.84 7.95 6.99
CA MET A 448 9.97 7.24 7.93
C MET A 448 10.26 5.73 7.99
N MET A 449 10.72 5.15 6.89
CA MET A 449 11.02 3.71 6.79
C MET A 449 12.47 3.37 7.14
N ASP A 450 13.37 4.35 7.28
CA ASP A 450 14.78 4.10 7.57
C ASP A 450 14.99 3.58 9.00
N GLY A 451 15.94 2.66 9.14
CA GLY A 451 16.30 2.04 10.42
C GLY A 451 15.12 1.39 11.15
N PRO A 452 15.03 1.51 12.49
CA PRO A 452 14.03 0.81 13.30
C PRO A 452 12.60 1.36 13.13
N GLY A 453 12.45 2.55 12.52
CA GLY A 453 11.15 3.16 12.26
C GLY A 453 10.29 2.32 11.32
N GLY A 454 10.88 1.79 10.25
CA GLY A 454 10.18 0.94 9.28
C GLY A 454 9.60 -0.33 9.90
N GLU A 455 10.39 -1.05 10.69
CA GLU A 455 9.94 -2.27 11.38
C GLU A 455 8.84 -1.98 12.39
N THR A 456 8.96 -0.89 13.15
CA THR A 456 7.93 -0.50 14.12
C THR A 456 6.60 -0.14 13.44
N LEU A 457 6.64 0.67 12.39
CA LEU A 457 5.44 1.12 11.68
C LEU A 457 4.73 -0.03 10.98
N THR A 458 5.47 -0.89 10.29
CA THR A 458 4.90 -2.08 9.63
C THR A 458 4.37 -3.09 10.65
N GLY A 459 5.13 -3.34 11.73
CA GLY A 459 4.73 -4.26 12.80
C GLY A 459 3.48 -3.80 13.54
N GLU A 460 3.25 -2.49 13.70
CA GLU A 460 2.01 -1.96 14.28
C GLU A 460 0.79 -2.26 13.39
N SER A 461 0.89 -1.98 12.09
CA SER A 461 -0.16 -2.31 11.12
C SER A 461 -0.49 -3.82 11.09
N ILE A 462 0.53 -4.68 11.09
CA ILE A 462 0.36 -6.14 11.15
C ILE A 462 -0.37 -6.56 12.44
N ARG A 463 0.05 -6.04 13.60
CA ARG A 463 -0.56 -6.36 14.89
C ARG A 463 -2.04 -5.94 14.95
N GLU A 464 -2.39 -4.78 14.42
CA GLU A 464 -3.80 -4.33 14.34
C GLU A 464 -4.62 -5.22 13.39
N ALA A 465 -4.07 -5.59 12.24
CA ALA A 465 -4.72 -6.50 11.30
C ALA A 465 -4.95 -7.89 11.92
N VAL A 466 -3.94 -8.44 12.60
CA VAL A 466 -4.03 -9.72 13.33
C VAL A 466 -5.09 -9.65 14.43
N ALA A 467 -5.12 -8.57 15.22
CA ALA A 467 -6.11 -8.39 16.27
C ALA A 467 -7.54 -8.41 15.71
N PHE A 468 -7.79 -7.66 14.63
CA PHE A 468 -9.08 -7.64 13.95
C PHE A 468 -9.45 -9.03 13.39
N ARG A 469 -8.52 -9.68 12.67
CA ARG A 469 -8.71 -11.03 12.10
C ARG A 469 -9.10 -12.06 13.15
N ARG A 470 -8.39 -12.08 14.28
CA ARG A 470 -8.68 -12.99 15.40
C ARG A 470 -10.05 -12.73 15.99
N LEU A 471 -10.43 -11.47 16.17
CA LEU A 471 -11.74 -11.13 16.72
C LEU A 471 -12.88 -11.55 15.80
N ILE A 472 -12.79 -11.26 14.49
CA ILE A 472 -13.82 -11.70 13.53
C ILE A 472 -13.90 -13.23 13.49
N ALA A 473 -12.77 -13.93 13.46
CA ALA A 473 -12.74 -15.39 13.48
C ALA A 473 -13.33 -15.98 14.77
N ARG A 474 -13.08 -15.35 15.93
CA ARG A 474 -13.71 -15.74 17.20
C ARG A 474 -15.22 -15.51 17.17
N LEU A 475 -15.68 -14.32 16.77
CA LEU A 475 -17.11 -14.02 16.67
C LEU A 475 -17.82 -14.99 15.71
N ASN A 476 -17.17 -15.32 14.58
CA ASN A 476 -17.67 -16.32 13.65
C ASN A 476 -17.85 -17.69 14.31
N ALA A 477 -16.85 -18.14 15.08
CA ALA A 477 -16.93 -19.40 15.83
C ALA A 477 -18.03 -19.36 16.90
N ASP A 478 -18.10 -18.30 17.71
CA ASP A 478 -19.09 -18.14 18.78
C ASP A 478 -20.54 -18.15 18.24
N TYR A 479 -20.79 -17.53 17.08
CA TYR A 479 -22.10 -17.59 16.41
C TYR A 479 -22.37 -18.95 15.77
N ALA A 480 -21.35 -19.59 15.17
CA ALA A 480 -21.50 -20.92 14.58
C ALA A 480 -21.87 -21.99 15.62
N GLU A 481 -21.35 -21.90 16.86
CA GLU A 481 -21.73 -22.78 17.98
C GLU A 481 -23.21 -22.65 18.36
N GLN A 482 -23.81 -21.49 18.12
CA GLN A 482 -25.24 -21.21 18.34
C GLN A 482 -26.11 -21.56 17.12
N GLY A 483 -25.52 -22.08 16.04
CA GLY A 483 -26.21 -22.36 14.78
C GLY A 483 -26.56 -21.08 13.99
N GLU A 484 -25.91 -19.96 14.30
CA GLU A 484 -26.13 -18.68 13.64
C GLU A 484 -25.01 -18.34 12.65
N TRP A 485 -25.32 -17.44 11.72
CA TRP A 485 -24.33 -16.92 10.78
C TRP A 485 -23.62 -15.69 11.33
N PHE A 486 -22.36 -15.51 10.92
CA PHE A 486 -21.64 -14.25 10.96
C PHE A 486 -20.72 -14.15 9.75
N VAL A 487 -20.17 -12.97 9.48
CA VAL A 487 -19.09 -12.84 8.49
C VAL A 487 -17.85 -13.61 8.96
N ASN A 488 -16.97 -13.97 8.03
CA ASN A 488 -15.68 -14.58 8.34
C ASN A 488 -14.54 -13.79 7.68
N VAL A 489 -13.31 -14.25 7.79
CA VAL A 489 -12.14 -13.69 7.10
C VAL A 489 -11.51 -14.77 6.23
N TRP A 490 -11.05 -14.37 5.04
CA TRP A 490 -10.25 -15.21 4.18
C TRP A 490 -8.80 -15.30 4.70
N GLN A 491 -8.49 -16.42 5.36
CA GLN A 491 -7.22 -16.72 6.03
C GLN A 491 -7.17 -18.21 6.41
N PRO A 492 -6.04 -18.74 6.91
CA PRO A 492 -5.98 -20.10 7.43
C PRO A 492 -7.01 -20.38 8.53
N ASP A 493 -7.71 -21.51 8.45
CA ASP A 493 -8.66 -21.94 9.48
C ASP A 493 -7.94 -22.34 10.79
N VAL A 494 -6.78 -22.99 10.63
CA VAL A 494 -5.93 -23.47 11.72
C VAL A 494 -4.47 -23.12 11.44
N VAL A 495 -3.72 -22.86 12.51
CA VAL A 495 -2.26 -22.64 12.46
C VAL A 495 -1.58 -23.59 13.45
N ALA A 496 -0.31 -23.90 13.22
CA ALA A 496 0.47 -24.67 14.18
C ALA A 496 0.88 -23.75 15.36
N ASP A 497 0.85 -24.26 16.59
CA ASP A 497 1.45 -23.63 17.77
C ASP A 497 2.95 -24.00 17.89
N GLU A 498 3.65 -23.49 18.91
CA GLU A 498 5.10 -23.71 19.08
C GLU A 498 5.46 -25.19 19.21
N SER A 499 4.53 -26.02 19.67
CA SER A 499 4.69 -27.47 19.78
C SER A 499 4.35 -28.22 18.47
N GLY A 500 3.95 -27.49 17.43
CA GLY A 500 3.51 -28.05 16.14
C GLY A 500 2.05 -28.51 16.15
N ARG A 501 1.30 -28.31 17.24
CA ARG A 501 -0.12 -28.69 17.33
C ARG A 501 -0.98 -27.69 16.57
N LYS A 502 -1.92 -28.19 15.77
CA LYS A 502 -2.89 -27.34 15.07
C LYS A 502 -3.92 -26.76 16.04
N VAL A 503 -4.03 -25.44 16.05
CA VAL A 503 -5.02 -24.68 16.83
C VAL A 503 -5.87 -23.82 15.89
N PRO A 504 -7.14 -23.54 16.23
CA PRO A 504 -7.95 -22.56 15.49
C PRO A 504 -7.25 -21.20 15.43
N PHE A 505 -7.34 -20.51 14.29
CA PHE A 505 -6.64 -19.23 14.08
C PHE A 505 -6.89 -18.21 15.21
N TRP A 506 -8.13 -18.11 15.70
CA TRP A 506 -8.49 -17.15 16.76
C TRP A 506 -7.86 -17.48 18.12
N GLN A 507 -7.50 -18.75 18.37
CA GLN A 507 -6.81 -19.20 19.59
C GLN A 507 -5.28 -19.09 19.49
N ALA A 508 -4.74 -18.88 18.30
CA ALA A 508 -3.31 -18.76 18.09
C ALA A 508 -2.72 -17.54 18.80
N ASP A 509 -1.44 -17.65 19.19
CA ASP A 509 -0.71 -16.55 19.79
C ASP A 509 -0.59 -15.37 18.79
N PRO A 510 -1.13 -14.18 19.12
CA PRO A 510 -1.04 -13.01 18.24
C PRO A 510 0.41 -12.55 18.00
N ALA A 511 1.33 -12.75 18.95
CA ALA A 511 2.72 -12.36 18.77
C ALA A 511 3.36 -13.20 17.66
N ARG A 512 3.15 -14.52 17.69
CA ARG A 512 3.58 -15.40 16.60
C ARG A 512 2.93 -15.06 15.26
N LEU A 513 1.61 -14.84 15.21
CA LEU A 513 0.93 -14.48 13.96
C LEU A 513 1.50 -13.21 13.32
N ALA A 514 2.07 -12.30 14.12
CA ALA A 514 2.65 -11.05 13.63
C ALA A 514 4.07 -11.20 13.04
N VAL A 515 4.76 -12.32 13.29
CA VAL A 515 6.19 -12.47 12.93
C VAL A 515 6.52 -13.76 12.18
N ASP A 516 5.71 -14.81 12.28
CA ASP A 516 5.97 -16.11 11.66
C ASP A 516 5.26 -16.23 10.30
N PRO A 517 6.00 -16.26 9.16
CA PRO A 517 5.41 -16.40 7.84
C PRO A 517 4.69 -17.74 7.65
N ALA A 518 5.08 -18.80 8.37
CA ALA A 518 4.45 -20.12 8.25
C ALA A 518 2.98 -20.14 8.70
N CYS A 519 2.55 -19.11 9.46
CA CYS A 519 1.15 -18.87 9.79
C CYS A 519 0.31 -18.39 8.61
N TRP A 520 0.93 -17.97 7.50
CA TRP A 520 0.27 -17.30 6.38
C TRP A 520 0.58 -17.91 5.01
N THR A 521 1.60 -18.77 4.91
CA THR A 521 1.94 -19.47 3.68
C THR A 521 0.80 -20.37 3.21
N LEU A 522 0.53 -20.34 1.90
CA LEU A 522 -0.44 -21.21 1.26
C LEU A 522 0.16 -22.63 1.15
N LYS A 523 -0.36 -23.58 1.92
CA LYS A 523 0.13 -24.96 1.90
C LYS A 523 -0.64 -25.79 0.85
N PRO A 524 0.03 -26.72 0.13
CA PRO A 524 -0.61 -27.48 -0.93
C PRO A 524 -1.89 -28.18 -0.45
N GLY A 525 -3.01 -27.91 -1.13
CA GLY A 525 -4.28 -28.59 -0.88
C GLY A 525 -5.10 -28.09 0.31
N GLU A 526 -4.70 -27.03 1.01
CA GLU A 526 -5.54 -26.43 2.04
C GLU A 526 -6.77 -25.74 1.44
N SER A 527 -7.95 -26.00 2.01
CA SER A 527 -9.23 -25.55 1.45
C SER A 527 -9.48 -24.05 1.60
N TRP A 528 -8.89 -23.40 2.60
CA TRP A 528 -9.17 -22.01 2.93
C TRP A 528 -8.78 -21.04 1.79
N HIS A 529 -7.65 -21.29 1.12
CA HIS A 529 -7.18 -20.43 0.03
C HIS A 529 -7.83 -20.77 -1.31
N GLY A 530 -8.18 -22.03 -1.55
CA GLY A 530 -8.96 -22.45 -2.73
C GLY A 530 -8.17 -22.46 -4.05
N PHE A 531 -6.84 -22.59 -4.01
CA PHE A 531 -5.96 -22.60 -5.19
C PHE A 531 -5.39 -23.98 -5.53
N GLY A 532 -5.88 -25.04 -4.89
CA GLY A 532 -5.41 -26.41 -5.14
C GLY A 532 -3.95 -26.61 -4.69
N LYS A 533 -3.13 -27.19 -5.58
CA LYS A 533 -1.74 -27.58 -5.28
C LYS A 533 -0.75 -26.46 -5.63
N VAL A 534 -0.69 -25.44 -4.78
CA VAL A 534 0.38 -24.42 -4.84
C VAL A 534 1.68 -25.02 -4.29
N GLU A 535 2.82 -24.74 -4.92
CA GLU A 535 4.16 -25.14 -4.43
C GLU A 535 4.35 -24.65 -2.98
N GLU A 536 4.85 -25.51 -2.10
CA GLU A 536 5.02 -25.17 -0.68
C GLU A 536 6.01 -23.99 -0.50
N GLY A 537 5.63 -23.01 0.32
CA GLY A 537 6.45 -21.81 0.57
C GLY A 537 6.42 -20.76 -0.55
N TYR A 538 5.86 -21.08 -1.72
CA TYR A 538 5.86 -20.20 -2.89
C TYR A 538 5.03 -18.93 -2.73
N CYS A 539 3.90 -19.00 -2.02
CA CYS A 539 3.01 -17.86 -1.87
C CYS A 539 2.53 -17.71 -0.42
N MET A 540 2.34 -16.46 0.02
CA MET A 540 1.89 -16.10 1.36
C MET A 540 0.76 -15.09 1.29
N LEU A 541 -0.19 -15.16 2.23
CA LEU A 541 -1.17 -14.11 2.44
C LEU A 541 -0.60 -12.99 3.33
N ASP A 542 -0.64 -11.77 2.85
CA ASP A 542 -0.30 -10.56 3.59
C ASP A 542 -1.32 -10.32 4.73
N PRO A 543 -0.89 -10.26 6.00
CA PRO A 543 -1.78 -10.03 7.12
C PRO A 543 -2.58 -8.74 7.00
N ILE A 544 -2.03 -7.68 6.40
CA ILE A 544 -2.64 -6.34 6.41
C ILE A 544 -3.73 -6.16 5.34
N LYS A 545 -3.86 -7.14 4.44
CA LYS A 545 -4.86 -7.19 3.36
C LYS A 545 -6.03 -8.06 3.80
N VAL A 546 -6.95 -7.48 4.57
CA VAL A 546 -8.00 -8.25 5.25
C VAL A 546 -9.25 -8.38 4.41
N SER A 547 -9.40 -9.52 3.76
CA SER A 547 -10.61 -9.88 3.01
C SER A 547 -11.65 -10.52 3.93
N VAL A 548 -12.67 -9.75 4.33
CA VAL A 548 -13.85 -10.24 5.03
C VAL A 548 -14.76 -10.95 4.04
N THR A 549 -15.23 -12.16 4.38
CA THR A 549 -16.11 -12.98 3.54
C THR A 549 -17.53 -12.99 4.10
N THR A 550 -18.51 -12.83 3.20
CA THR A 550 -19.93 -12.96 3.55
C THR A 550 -20.43 -14.39 3.25
N PRO A 551 -21.49 -14.87 3.94
CA PRO A 551 -22.11 -16.14 3.61
C PRO A 551 -22.60 -16.16 2.16
N GLY A 552 -22.48 -17.31 1.48
CA GLY A 552 -23.02 -17.48 0.12
C GLY A 552 -22.18 -18.39 -0.77
N VAL A 553 -20.89 -18.57 -0.46
CA VAL A 553 -19.98 -19.45 -1.19
C VAL A 553 -19.64 -20.69 -0.37
N GLY A 554 -19.73 -21.87 -0.98
CA GLY A 554 -19.29 -23.17 -0.47
C GLY A 554 -18.14 -23.74 -1.30
N ALA A 555 -17.71 -24.96 -0.96
CA ALA A 555 -16.60 -25.63 -1.67
C ALA A 555 -16.91 -25.90 -3.16
N ASP A 556 -18.18 -26.22 -3.48
CA ASP A 556 -18.62 -26.59 -4.83
C ASP A 556 -19.39 -25.46 -5.56
N GLY A 557 -19.34 -24.22 -5.04
CA GLY A 557 -20.02 -23.06 -5.62
C GLY A 557 -21.00 -22.38 -4.67
N LEU A 558 -22.03 -21.70 -5.21
CA LEU A 558 -22.97 -20.92 -4.40
C LEU A 558 -23.89 -21.81 -3.55
N ARG A 559 -24.09 -21.43 -2.30
CA ARG A 559 -24.98 -22.10 -1.33
C ARG A 559 -26.46 -21.90 -1.68
N GLU A 560 -27.34 -22.39 -0.81
CA GLU A 560 -28.80 -22.15 -0.92
C GLU A 560 -29.18 -20.71 -0.54
N TRP A 561 -28.43 -20.09 0.36
CA TRP A 561 -28.63 -18.71 0.79
C TRP A 561 -27.29 -17.99 0.93
N GLY A 562 -27.32 -16.66 0.90
CA GLY A 562 -26.13 -15.84 1.09
C GLY A 562 -26.45 -14.36 1.21
N ILE A 563 -25.41 -13.59 1.50
CA ILE A 563 -25.45 -12.14 1.68
C ILE A 563 -24.45 -11.55 0.69
N PRO A 564 -24.92 -10.90 -0.39
CA PRO A 564 -24.03 -10.23 -1.33
C PRO A 564 -23.22 -9.14 -0.62
N ALA A 565 -21.91 -9.13 -0.83
CA ALA A 565 -21.00 -8.20 -0.15
C ALA A 565 -21.25 -6.74 -0.52
N SER A 566 -21.86 -6.47 -1.68
CA SER A 566 -22.30 -5.13 -2.09
C SER A 566 -23.35 -4.54 -1.16
N VAL A 567 -24.27 -5.35 -0.62
CA VAL A 567 -25.28 -4.87 0.35
C VAL A 567 -24.62 -4.48 1.67
N LEU A 568 -23.69 -5.32 2.16
CA LEU A 568 -22.92 -5.00 3.35
C LEU A 568 -22.06 -3.75 3.14
N THR A 569 -21.46 -3.59 1.96
CA THR A 569 -20.68 -2.39 1.59
C THR A 569 -21.52 -1.13 1.65
N SER A 570 -22.71 -1.12 1.04
CA SER A 570 -23.63 0.03 1.12
C SER A 570 -24.08 0.33 2.55
N TYR A 571 -24.20 -0.71 3.38
CA TYR A 571 -24.52 -0.52 4.80
C TYR A 571 -23.34 0.09 5.57
N LEU A 572 -22.11 -0.33 5.30
CA LEU A 572 -20.90 0.25 5.90
C LEU A 572 -20.71 1.73 5.51
N ASP A 573 -20.95 2.07 4.24
CA ASP A 573 -20.84 3.44 3.71
C ASP A 573 -21.76 4.42 4.47
N ARG A 574 -22.98 3.98 4.83
CA ARG A 574 -23.91 4.75 5.67
C ARG A 574 -23.30 5.18 7.00
N PHE A 575 -22.40 4.38 7.57
CA PHE A 575 -21.71 4.66 8.83
C PHE A 575 -20.33 5.30 8.63
N GLY A 576 -20.04 5.80 7.42
CA GLY A 576 -18.78 6.46 7.09
C GLY A 576 -17.59 5.50 6.99
N ILE A 577 -17.84 4.22 6.73
CA ILE A 577 -16.80 3.21 6.53
C ILE A 577 -16.68 2.91 5.04
N VAL A 578 -15.67 3.51 4.42
CA VAL A 578 -15.30 3.26 3.02
C VAL A 578 -14.45 2.01 2.94
N VAL A 579 -14.80 1.13 2.01
CA VAL A 579 -14.08 -0.14 1.75
C VAL A 579 -13.18 0.02 0.53
N GLU A 580 -12.09 -0.74 0.47
CA GLU A 580 -11.14 -0.64 -0.63
C GLU A 580 -11.68 -1.36 -1.89
N LYS A 581 -12.14 -2.60 -1.73
CA LYS A 581 -12.65 -3.43 -2.82
C LYS A 581 -13.79 -4.31 -2.34
N THR A 582 -14.81 -4.40 -3.16
CA THR A 582 -15.94 -5.30 -2.98
C THR A 582 -16.12 -6.16 -4.21
N THR A 583 -16.34 -7.46 -3.99
CA THR A 583 -16.73 -8.43 -5.03
C THR A 583 -18.12 -9.01 -4.68
N ASP A 584 -18.49 -10.15 -5.28
CA ASP A 584 -19.72 -10.86 -4.96
C ASP A 584 -19.86 -11.18 -3.46
N PHE A 585 -18.80 -11.70 -2.82
CA PHE A 585 -18.84 -12.22 -1.44
C PHE A 585 -17.60 -11.88 -0.59
N THR A 586 -16.76 -10.95 -1.05
CA THR A 586 -15.58 -10.51 -0.29
C THR A 586 -15.48 -8.98 -0.25
N ILE A 587 -15.08 -8.45 0.91
CA ILE A 587 -14.79 -7.03 1.13
C ILE A 587 -13.35 -6.92 1.65
N LEU A 588 -12.49 -6.21 0.93
CA LEU A 588 -11.11 -5.96 1.32
C LEU A 588 -11.01 -4.68 2.17
N PHE A 589 -10.36 -4.81 3.32
CA PHE A 589 -9.93 -3.70 4.16
C PHE A 589 -8.41 -3.64 4.18
N LEU A 590 -7.86 -2.45 3.97
CA LEU A 590 -6.42 -2.20 4.04
C LEU A 590 -6.04 -1.69 5.43
N PHE A 591 -5.18 -2.44 6.11
CA PHE A 591 -4.59 -1.99 7.37
C PHE A 591 -3.28 -1.24 7.09
N SER A 592 -3.37 0.01 6.62
CA SER A 592 -2.19 0.82 6.30
C SER A 592 -1.46 1.35 7.55
N LEU A 593 -0.27 1.94 7.35
CA LEU A 593 0.50 2.59 8.41
C LEU A 593 -0.26 3.73 9.12
N GLY A 594 -1.28 4.29 8.46
CA GLY A 594 -2.10 5.38 9.00
C GLY A 594 -3.28 4.92 9.86
N ILE A 595 -3.47 3.62 10.08
CA ILE A 595 -4.51 3.14 11.00
C ILE A 595 -4.11 3.44 12.44
N THR A 596 -5.03 4.04 13.19
CA THR A 596 -4.90 4.21 14.64
C THR A 596 -5.37 2.97 15.37
N LYS A 597 -4.71 2.65 16.49
CA LYS A 597 -5.07 1.52 17.36
C LYS A 597 -6.55 1.57 17.71
N GLY A 598 -7.26 0.46 17.47
CA GLY A 598 -8.68 0.31 17.78
C GLY A 598 -9.67 0.96 16.81
N LYS A 599 -9.23 1.59 15.70
CA LYS A 599 -10.14 2.12 14.65
C LYS A 599 -11.08 1.05 14.09
N TRP A 600 -10.61 -0.20 14.01
CA TRP A 600 -11.41 -1.34 13.57
C TRP A 600 -12.53 -1.72 14.55
N GLY A 601 -12.55 -1.18 15.77
CA GLY A 601 -13.66 -1.37 16.72
C GLY A 601 -15.00 -0.87 16.18
N THR A 602 -14.99 0.29 15.49
CA THR A 602 -16.20 0.82 14.81
C THR A 602 -16.65 -0.09 13.67
N LEU A 603 -15.71 -0.72 12.95
CA LEU A 603 -16.03 -1.70 11.92
C LEU A 603 -16.70 -2.94 12.53
N VAL A 604 -16.16 -3.48 13.62
CA VAL A 604 -16.75 -4.64 14.32
C VAL A 604 -18.16 -4.33 14.83
N ASP A 605 -18.37 -3.18 15.48
CA ASP A 605 -19.69 -2.74 15.93
C ASP A 605 -20.69 -2.65 14.75
N THR A 606 -20.25 -2.08 13.63
CA THR A 606 -21.10 -1.96 12.44
C THR A 606 -21.43 -3.32 11.81
N LEU A 607 -20.50 -4.29 11.83
CA LEU A 607 -20.75 -5.67 11.37
C LEU A 607 -21.77 -6.39 12.25
N LEU A 608 -21.67 -6.25 13.58
CA LEU A 608 -22.64 -6.78 14.54
C LEU A 608 -24.02 -6.15 14.34
N ARG A 609 -24.06 -4.84 14.11
CA ARG A 609 -25.29 -4.10 13.81
C ARG A 609 -25.93 -4.55 12.50
N PHE A 610 -25.13 -4.73 11.44
CA PHE A 610 -25.62 -5.25 10.16
C PHE A 610 -26.28 -6.62 10.34
N LYS A 611 -25.63 -7.54 11.08
CA LYS A 611 -26.22 -8.85 11.40
C LYS A 611 -27.56 -8.68 12.11
N LYS A 612 -27.62 -7.87 13.16
CA LYS A 612 -28.87 -7.61 13.91
C LYS A 612 -29.99 -7.09 13.01
N ASP A 613 -29.70 -6.10 12.17
CA ASP A 613 -30.67 -5.51 11.25
C ASP A 613 -31.09 -6.49 10.14
N TYR A 614 -30.17 -7.32 9.67
CA TYR A 614 -30.45 -8.39 8.70
C TYR A 614 -31.37 -9.45 9.32
N ASP A 615 -31.07 -9.93 10.53
CA ASP A 615 -31.85 -10.96 11.20
C ASP A 615 -33.27 -10.46 11.54
N ALA A 616 -33.40 -9.18 11.91
CA ALA A 616 -34.69 -8.52 12.13
C ALA A 616 -35.44 -8.16 10.83
N ASN A 617 -34.82 -8.34 9.66
CA ASN A 617 -35.30 -7.85 8.37
C ASN A 617 -35.70 -6.37 8.41
N THR A 618 -34.87 -5.53 9.04
CA THR A 618 -35.14 -4.10 9.24
C THR A 618 -35.47 -3.42 7.90
N PRO A 619 -36.55 -2.61 7.81
CA PRO A 619 -36.96 -1.94 6.57
C PRO A 619 -35.81 -1.18 5.90
N LEU A 620 -35.71 -1.24 4.56
CA LEU A 620 -34.67 -0.51 3.82
C LEU A 620 -34.72 1.00 4.03
N ALA A 621 -35.90 1.57 4.30
CA ALA A 621 -36.04 2.98 4.67
C ALA A 621 -35.28 3.35 5.96
N GLU A 622 -35.03 2.36 6.83
CA GLU A 622 -34.26 2.52 8.07
C GLU A 622 -32.83 2.01 7.94
N SER A 623 -32.60 0.89 7.24
CA SER A 623 -31.27 0.25 7.11
C SER A 623 -30.42 0.86 5.98
N LEU A 624 -31.01 1.22 4.84
CA LEU A 624 -30.36 1.83 3.67
C LEU A 624 -31.19 3.02 3.13
N PRO A 625 -31.35 4.11 3.90
CA PRO A 625 -32.28 5.20 3.58
C PRO A 625 -31.98 5.91 2.25
N ALA A 626 -30.70 6.10 1.91
CA ALA A 626 -30.30 6.74 0.66
C ALA A 626 -30.75 5.91 -0.57
N LEU A 627 -30.56 4.60 -0.53
CA LEU A 627 -31.01 3.67 -1.57
C LEU A 627 -32.54 3.68 -1.71
N ALA A 628 -33.25 3.55 -0.58
CA ALA A 628 -34.71 3.54 -0.57
C ALA A 628 -35.31 4.85 -1.08
N SER A 629 -34.67 5.99 -0.79
CA SER A 629 -35.11 7.31 -1.26
C SER A 629 -34.78 7.55 -2.73
N ALA A 630 -33.64 7.05 -3.23
CA ALA A 630 -33.25 7.20 -4.64
C ALA A 630 -34.13 6.34 -5.56
N TYR A 631 -34.52 5.14 -5.13
CA TYR A 631 -35.28 4.20 -5.96
C TYR A 631 -36.55 3.68 -5.25
N PRO A 632 -37.50 4.58 -4.89
CA PRO A 632 -38.64 4.26 -4.03
C PRO A 632 -39.69 3.39 -4.71
N ARG A 633 -39.63 3.17 -6.02
CA ARG A 633 -40.46 2.19 -6.72
C ARG A 633 -39.91 0.77 -6.60
N ARG A 634 -38.59 0.63 -6.61
CA ARG A 634 -37.89 -0.67 -6.62
C ARG A 634 -37.80 -1.31 -5.23
N TYR A 635 -37.58 -0.48 -4.21
CA TYR A 635 -37.25 -0.94 -2.85
C TYR A 635 -38.36 -0.70 -1.82
N ARG A 636 -39.57 -0.33 -2.26
CA ARG A 636 -40.71 -0.06 -1.38
C ARG A 636 -41.12 -1.30 -0.59
N GLY A 637 -41.23 -1.15 0.73
CA GLY A 637 -41.74 -2.21 1.62
C GLY A 637 -40.80 -3.41 1.78
N MET A 638 -39.58 -3.33 1.26
CA MET A 638 -38.57 -4.37 1.36
C MET A 638 -37.75 -4.20 2.65
N GLY A 639 -37.42 -5.29 3.32
CA GLY A 639 -36.44 -5.31 4.40
C GLY A 639 -35.03 -5.67 3.92
N LEU A 640 -34.03 -5.53 4.81
CA LEU A 640 -32.63 -5.79 4.48
C LEU A 640 -32.37 -7.24 4.05
N LYS A 641 -33.02 -8.21 4.70
CA LYS A 641 -32.89 -9.65 4.37
C LYS A 641 -33.59 -9.99 3.06
N ASP A 642 -34.72 -9.35 2.78
CA ASP A 642 -35.42 -9.52 1.50
C ASP A 642 -34.53 -9.08 0.32
N LEU A 643 -33.86 -7.93 0.46
CA LEU A 643 -32.91 -7.42 -0.54
C LEU A 643 -31.76 -8.40 -0.80
N CYS A 644 -31.11 -8.86 0.28
CA CYS A 644 -30.01 -9.82 0.16
C CYS A 644 -30.46 -11.12 -0.51
N THR A 645 -31.65 -11.62 -0.16
CA THR A 645 -32.22 -12.84 -0.73
C THR A 645 -32.50 -12.68 -2.23
N ASP A 646 -33.14 -11.57 -2.64
CA ASP A 646 -33.44 -11.30 -4.05
C ASP A 646 -32.16 -11.13 -4.88
N MET A 647 -31.17 -10.40 -4.37
CA MET A 647 -29.86 -10.24 -5.02
C MET A 647 -29.13 -11.58 -5.13
N PHE A 648 -29.05 -12.36 -4.05
CA PHE A 648 -28.39 -13.67 -4.05
C PHE A 648 -29.04 -14.65 -5.04
N HIS A 649 -30.38 -14.76 -5.04
CA HIS A 649 -31.10 -15.60 -6.00
C HIS A 649 -30.87 -15.13 -7.44
N THR A 650 -30.80 -13.82 -7.68
CA THR A 650 -30.51 -13.30 -9.01
C THR A 650 -29.10 -13.64 -9.46
N MET A 651 -28.09 -13.48 -8.60
CA MET A 651 -26.71 -13.87 -8.88
C MET A 651 -26.61 -15.37 -9.21
N LYS A 652 -27.34 -16.21 -8.46
CA LYS A 652 -27.41 -17.66 -8.69
C LYS A 652 -28.07 -17.99 -10.04
N ASN A 653 -29.18 -17.34 -10.38
CA ASN A 653 -29.89 -17.54 -11.65
C ASN A 653 -29.08 -17.06 -12.86
N LEU A 654 -28.40 -15.92 -12.73
CA LEU A 654 -27.51 -15.37 -13.76
C LEU A 654 -26.14 -16.06 -13.79
N GLN A 655 -25.84 -16.91 -12.80
CA GLN A 655 -24.58 -17.63 -12.65
C GLN A 655 -23.34 -16.71 -12.65
N THR A 656 -23.44 -15.53 -12.03
CA THR A 656 -22.41 -14.47 -12.09
C THR A 656 -21.04 -14.97 -11.68
N THR A 657 -20.93 -15.66 -10.54
CA THR A 657 -19.66 -16.18 -10.01
C THR A 657 -19.04 -17.26 -10.91
N ARG A 658 -19.86 -18.15 -11.49
CA ARG A 658 -19.41 -19.19 -12.43
C ARG A 658 -18.87 -18.56 -13.72
N LEU A 659 -19.61 -17.59 -14.27
CA LEU A 659 -19.24 -16.89 -15.50
C LEU A 659 -17.99 -16.03 -15.29
N LEU A 660 -17.87 -15.34 -14.16
CA LEU A 660 -16.67 -14.62 -13.75
C LEU A 660 -15.45 -15.55 -13.73
N SER A 661 -15.55 -16.71 -13.08
CA SER A 661 -14.45 -17.68 -13.03
C SER A 661 -14.08 -18.17 -14.44
N ALA A 662 -15.07 -18.55 -15.24
CA ALA A 662 -14.83 -19.04 -16.61
C ALA A 662 -14.23 -17.97 -17.53
N ALA A 663 -14.70 -16.72 -17.44
CA ALA A 663 -14.28 -15.63 -18.32
C ALA A 663 -12.83 -15.22 -18.10
N PHE A 664 -12.34 -15.29 -16.86
CA PHE A 664 -10.95 -14.98 -16.51
C PHE A 664 -10.02 -16.21 -16.55
N SER A 665 -10.55 -17.42 -16.77
CA SER A 665 -9.75 -18.64 -16.92
C SER A 665 -9.29 -18.89 -18.35
N ILE A 666 -9.72 -18.06 -19.30
CA ILE A 666 -9.34 -18.16 -20.71
C ILE A 666 -8.64 -16.89 -21.18
N LEU A 667 -7.76 -17.03 -22.17
CA LEU A 667 -7.27 -15.91 -22.94
C LEU A 667 -8.15 -15.74 -24.19
N SER A 668 -8.56 -14.51 -24.45
CA SER A 668 -9.17 -14.20 -25.73
C SER A 668 -8.13 -14.29 -26.86
N ARG A 669 -8.56 -14.70 -28.05
CA ARG A 669 -7.74 -14.67 -29.25
C ARG A 669 -7.52 -13.20 -29.66
N PRO A 670 -6.27 -12.71 -29.73
CA PRO A 670 -5.98 -11.41 -30.29
C PRO A 670 -6.13 -11.45 -31.82
N ASP A 671 -6.92 -10.53 -32.38
CA ASP A 671 -6.99 -10.33 -33.84
C ASP A 671 -5.90 -9.35 -34.31
N MET A 672 -5.47 -8.44 -33.43
CA MET A 672 -4.36 -7.52 -33.64
C MET A 672 -3.74 -7.08 -32.31
N SER A 673 -2.58 -6.41 -32.37
CA SER A 673 -1.92 -5.90 -31.16
C SER A 673 -2.70 -4.75 -30.52
N PRO A 674 -2.52 -4.48 -29.21
CA PRO A 674 -3.12 -3.31 -28.56
C PRO A 674 -2.73 -1.99 -29.21
N ALA A 675 -1.49 -1.88 -29.72
CA ALA A 675 -1.02 -0.71 -30.46
C ALA A 675 -1.78 -0.51 -31.77
N GLU A 676 -2.00 -1.56 -32.56
CA GLU A 676 -2.78 -1.50 -33.80
C GLU A 676 -4.26 -1.18 -33.53
N ALA A 677 -4.84 -1.75 -32.47
CA ALA A 677 -6.21 -1.42 -32.06
C ALA A 677 -6.33 0.05 -31.66
N TYR A 678 -5.38 0.58 -30.89
CA TYR A 678 -5.33 1.99 -30.52
C TYR A 678 -5.13 2.91 -31.73
N GLU A 679 -4.29 2.54 -32.71
CA GLU A 679 -4.17 3.30 -33.95
C GLU A 679 -5.50 3.38 -34.72
N ASN A 680 -6.29 2.31 -34.75
CA ASN A 680 -7.62 2.31 -35.36
C ASN A 680 -8.62 3.15 -34.56
N LEU A 681 -8.55 3.11 -33.22
CA LEU A 681 -9.30 4.00 -32.34
C LEU A 681 -9.03 5.47 -32.67
N VAL A 682 -7.76 5.87 -32.76
CA VAL A 682 -7.35 7.25 -33.10
C VAL A 682 -7.82 7.66 -34.49
N ARG A 683 -7.83 6.74 -35.46
CA ARG A 683 -8.35 6.97 -36.81
C ARG A 683 -9.88 7.01 -36.88
N GLY A 684 -10.59 6.83 -35.76
CA GLY A 684 -12.05 6.81 -35.72
C GLY A 684 -12.67 5.57 -36.39
N ARG A 685 -11.90 4.50 -36.58
CA ARG A 685 -12.35 3.24 -37.19
C ARG A 685 -13.00 2.33 -36.16
N ILE A 686 -14.00 2.89 -35.47
CA ILE A 686 -14.73 2.23 -34.40
C ILE A 686 -16.23 2.31 -34.63
N GLU A 687 -16.96 1.36 -34.08
CA GLU A 687 -18.40 1.40 -33.92
C GLU A 687 -18.77 0.98 -32.49
N ARG A 688 -19.88 1.54 -32.00
CA ARG A 688 -20.41 1.28 -30.65
C ARG A 688 -21.46 0.18 -30.76
N LEU A 689 -21.27 -0.92 -30.02
CA LEU A 689 -22.08 -2.12 -30.16
C LEU A 689 -22.65 -2.59 -28.83
N GLY A 690 -23.91 -3.02 -28.85
CA GLY A 690 -24.52 -3.77 -27.76
C GLY A 690 -23.98 -5.19 -27.66
N LEU A 691 -24.05 -5.78 -26.47
CA LEU A 691 -23.54 -7.13 -26.18
C LEU A 691 -24.18 -8.25 -27.03
N ASP A 692 -25.36 -8.00 -27.61
CA ASP A 692 -26.11 -8.93 -28.46
C ASP A 692 -25.48 -9.12 -29.85
N VAL A 693 -24.76 -8.12 -30.37
CA VAL A 693 -24.13 -8.14 -31.70
C VAL A 693 -22.59 -8.14 -31.65
N MET A 694 -22.01 -8.21 -30.45
CA MET A 694 -20.55 -8.23 -30.24
C MET A 694 -19.87 -9.57 -30.55
N ALA A 695 -20.62 -10.64 -30.79
CA ALA A 695 -20.02 -11.94 -31.07
C ALA A 695 -19.03 -11.89 -32.26
N GLY A 696 -17.80 -12.35 -32.02
CA GLY A 696 -16.73 -12.34 -33.01
C GLY A 696 -16.16 -10.96 -33.32
N ARG A 697 -16.54 -9.89 -32.60
CA ARG A 697 -16.04 -8.53 -32.83
C ARG A 697 -14.74 -8.30 -32.07
N THR A 698 -13.84 -7.51 -32.65
CA THR A 698 -12.60 -7.08 -32.00
C THR A 698 -12.85 -5.80 -31.19
N VAL A 699 -12.51 -5.80 -29.90
CA VAL A 699 -12.69 -4.60 -29.06
C VAL A 699 -11.64 -3.54 -29.40
N ALA A 700 -12.06 -2.28 -29.44
CA ALA A 700 -11.18 -1.13 -29.71
C ALA A 700 -10.50 -0.60 -28.44
N THR A 701 -11.13 -0.83 -27.29
CA THR A 701 -10.67 -0.40 -25.96
C THR A 701 -10.68 -1.59 -25.01
N GLY A 702 -9.85 -1.55 -23.96
CA GLY A 702 -9.88 -2.57 -22.91
C GLY A 702 -11.23 -2.57 -22.19
N VAL A 703 -11.73 -3.77 -21.88
CA VAL A 703 -12.91 -3.98 -21.02
C VAL A 703 -12.39 -4.43 -19.66
N VAL A 704 -12.51 -3.57 -18.67
CA VAL A 704 -11.79 -3.71 -17.39
C VAL A 704 -12.78 -3.54 -16.22
N PRO A 705 -13.28 -4.64 -15.64
CA PRO A 705 -14.12 -4.58 -14.45
C PRO A 705 -13.38 -3.92 -13.27
N TYR A 706 -14.08 -3.07 -12.52
CA TYR A 706 -13.51 -2.30 -11.42
C TYR A 706 -14.37 -2.41 -10.14
N PRO A 707 -13.74 -2.62 -8.97
CA PRO A 707 -12.34 -2.98 -8.72
C PRO A 707 -12.02 -4.46 -9.07
N PRO A 708 -10.75 -4.86 -9.31
CA PRO A 708 -9.52 -4.08 -9.10
C PRO A 708 -8.91 -3.44 -10.36
N GLY A 709 -9.60 -3.47 -11.51
CA GLY A 709 -9.07 -2.86 -12.73
C GLY A 709 -8.13 -3.77 -13.53
N ILE A 710 -8.49 -5.05 -13.64
CA ILE A 710 -7.78 -6.05 -14.44
C ILE A 710 -8.52 -6.28 -15.76
N PRO A 711 -7.84 -6.24 -16.91
CA PRO A 711 -8.50 -6.40 -18.20
C PRO A 711 -9.12 -7.79 -18.38
N LEU A 712 -10.44 -7.82 -18.58
CA LEU A 712 -11.14 -8.98 -19.10
C LEU A 712 -10.78 -9.18 -20.57
N LEU A 713 -10.90 -8.10 -21.36
CA LEU A 713 -10.48 -8.01 -22.76
C LEU A 713 -9.49 -6.87 -22.92
N MET A 714 -8.41 -7.11 -23.66
CA MET A 714 -7.45 -6.09 -24.07
C MET A 714 -7.87 -5.49 -25.42
N PRO A 715 -7.48 -4.23 -25.73
CA PRO A 715 -7.64 -3.70 -27.07
C PRO A 715 -7.05 -4.64 -28.12
N GLY A 716 -7.79 -4.93 -29.19
CA GLY A 716 -7.37 -5.86 -30.25
C GLY A 716 -7.74 -7.33 -30.01
N GLU A 717 -8.32 -7.67 -28.86
CA GLU A 717 -8.84 -9.01 -28.58
C GLU A 717 -10.26 -9.21 -29.12
N ASN A 718 -10.57 -10.45 -29.51
CA ASN A 718 -11.89 -10.84 -30.00
C ASN A 718 -12.86 -11.08 -28.83
N ALA A 719 -14.11 -10.63 -28.93
CA ALA A 719 -15.12 -10.88 -27.89
C ALA A 719 -15.53 -12.36 -27.76
N GLY A 720 -15.16 -13.20 -28.73
CA GLY A 720 -15.49 -14.62 -28.77
C GLY A 720 -16.94 -14.89 -29.20
N PRO A 721 -17.43 -16.12 -29.05
CA PRO A 721 -18.79 -16.50 -29.45
C PRO A 721 -19.85 -15.89 -28.53
N ALA A 722 -21.08 -15.77 -29.03
CA ALA A 722 -22.19 -15.10 -28.33
C ALA A 722 -22.58 -15.74 -26.99
N ASP A 723 -22.37 -17.05 -26.87
CA ASP A 723 -22.58 -17.94 -25.72
C ASP A 723 -21.27 -18.25 -24.96
N GLY A 724 -20.17 -17.60 -25.36
CA GLY A 724 -18.88 -17.73 -24.71
C GLY A 724 -18.83 -17.08 -23.32
N PRO A 725 -17.84 -17.43 -22.49
CA PRO A 725 -17.79 -16.98 -21.11
C PRO A 725 -17.56 -15.46 -20.97
N LEU A 726 -16.84 -14.83 -21.90
CA LEU A 726 -16.55 -13.39 -21.89
C LEU A 726 -17.83 -12.56 -22.03
N LEU A 727 -18.57 -12.75 -23.13
CA LEU A 727 -19.86 -12.08 -23.35
C LEU A 727 -20.94 -12.56 -22.38
N GLY A 728 -20.92 -13.84 -21.99
CA GLY A 728 -21.83 -14.38 -20.99
C GLY A 728 -21.72 -13.64 -19.65
N TYR A 729 -20.48 -13.40 -19.19
CA TYR A 729 -20.24 -12.63 -17.95
C TYR A 729 -20.73 -11.18 -18.07
N LEU A 730 -20.40 -10.47 -19.16
CA LEU A 730 -20.87 -9.09 -19.36
C LEU A 730 -22.41 -8.99 -19.42
N LYS A 731 -23.07 -9.94 -20.09
CA LYS A 731 -24.55 -10.01 -20.14
C LYS A 731 -25.15 -10.29 -18.77
N ALA A 732 -24.49 -11.10 -17.94
CA ALA A 732 -24.92 -11.34 -16.58
C ALA A 732 -24.80 -10.08 -15.70
N LEU A 733 -23.74 -9.28 -15.88
CA LEU A 733 -23.59 -7.99 -15.20
C LEU A 733 -24.67 -7.00 -15.64
N GLU A 734 -24.89 -6.83 -16.95
CA GLU A 734 -25.94 -5.96 -17.51
C GLU A 734 -27.33 -6.32 -16.95
N ALA A 735 -27.67 -7.62 -16.96
CA ALA A 735 -28.95 -8.09 -16.43
C ALA A 735 -29.09 -7.89 -14.91
N PHE A 736 -28.00 -8.00 -14.16
CA PHE A 736 -27.99 -7.71 -12.73
C PHE A 736 -28.21 -6.23 -12.46
N ASP A 737 -27.47 -5.36 -13.14
CA ASP A 737 -27.52 -3.90 -13.00
C ASP A 737 -28.92 -3.35 -13.30
N ALA A 738 -29.56 -3.87 -14.35
CA ALA A 738 -30.93 -3.50 -14.71
C ALA A 738 -31.94 -3.81 -13.59
N LYS A 739 -31.69 -4.84 -12.78
CA LYS A 739 -32.59 -5.25 -11.69
C LYS A 739 -32.31 -4.53 -10.36
N PHE A 740 -31.08 -4.07 -10.13
CA PHE A 740 -30.64 -3.52 -8.85
C PHE A 740 -30.00 -2.12 -8.99
N PRO A 741 -30.80 -1.08 -9.29
CA PRO A 741 -30.30 0.29 -9.35
C PRO A 741 -29.72 0.71 -7.99
N GLY A 742 -28.51 1.27 -7.99
CA GLY A 742 -27.74 1.56 -6.78
C GLY A 742 -26.74 0.48 -6.37
N PHE A 743 -26.74 -0.68 -7.05
CA PHE A 743 -25.73 -1.74 -6.94
C PHE A 743 -25.13 -2.09 -8.31
N THR A 744 -25.04 -1.10 -9.20
CA THR A 744 -24.52 -1.30 -10.56
C THR A 744 -23.01 -1.51 -10.54
N HIS A 745 -22.51 -2.32 -11.47
CA HIS A 745 -21.09 -2.56 -11.61
C HIS A 745 -20.40 -1.42 -12.36
N ASP A 746 -19.15 -1.16 -12.00
CA ASP A 746 -18.28 -0.25 -12.76
C ASP A 746 -17.33 -1.08 -13.63
N THR A 747 -17.39 -0.89 -14.94
CA THR A 747 -16.54 -1.58 -15.90
C THR A 747 -16.02 -0.58 -16.91
N HIS A 748 -14.73 -0.23 -16.83
CA HIS A 748 -14.13 0.66 -17.80
C HIS A 748 -14.17 0.04 -19.20
N GLY A 749 -14.48 0.86 -20.21
CA GLY A 749 -14.65 0.41 -21.60
C GLY A 749 -16.06 -0.09 -21.92
N VAL A 750 -16.96 -0.09 -20.93
CA VAL A 750 -18.40 -0.34 -21.11
C VAL A 750 -19.16 0.94 -20.79
N GLU A 751 -20.02 1.36 -21.70
CA GLU A 751 -20.94 2.48 -21.52
C GLU A 751 -22.35 1.92 -21.27
N ASN A 752 -23.07 2.46 -20.28
CA ASN A 752 -24.45 2.07 -20.00
C ASN A 752 -25.41 3.09 -20.61
N GLU A 753 -26.05 2.75 -21.74
CA GLU A 753 -27.06 3.55 -22.42
C GLU A 753 -28.46 2.98 -22.14
N ASP A 754 -29.24 3.68 -21.31
CA ASP A 754 -30.61 3.31 -20.95
C ASP A 754 -30.76 1.85 -20.44
N GLY A 755 -29.78 1.38 -19.67
CA GLY A 755 -29.76 0.02 -19.13
C GLY A 755 -29.16 -1.03 -20.07
N ARG A 756 -28.54 -0.62 -21.17
CA ARG A 756 -27.81 -1.51 -22.09
C ARG A 756 -26.33 -1.20 -22.11
N TYR A 757 -25.52 -2.24 -22.04
CA TYR A 757 -24.07 -2.18 -22.13
C TYR A 757 -23.65 -2.06 -23.60
N VAL A 758 -22.84 -1.03 -23.85
CA VAL A 758 -22.29 -0.69 -25.16
C VAL A 758 -20.77 -0.66 -25.07
N VAL A 759 -20.09 -1.26 -26.04
CA VAL A 759 -18.63 -1.34 -26.08
C VAL A 759 -18.12 -0.84 -27.42
N ALA A 760 -17.02 -0.09 -27.41
CA ALA A 760 -16.33 0.33 -28.61
C ALA A 760 -15.60 -0.86 -29.26
N CYS A 761 -16.00 -1.20 -30.48
CA CYS A 761 -15.39 -2.26 -31.29
C CYS A 761 -14.79 -1.67 -32.57
N LEU A 762 -13.83 -2.36 -33.17
CA LEU A 762 -13.27 -1.96 -34.46
C LEU A 762 -14.30 -2.18 -35.58
N THR A 763 -14.39 -1.24 -36.52
CA THR A 763 -15.22 -1.40 -37.74
C THR A 763 -14.76 -2.59 -38.57
N ARG A 764 -15.71 -3.29 -39.18
CA ARG A 764 -15.40 -4.38 -40.12
C ARG A 764 -14.86 -3.91 -41.46
#